data_AF-A0A2D5J5L8-F1
#
_entry.id   AF-A0A2D5J5L8-F1
#
_cell.length_a   1.000
_cell.length_b   1.000
_cell.length_c   1.000
_cell.angle_alpha   90.00
_cell.angle_beta   90.00
_cell.angle_gamma   90.00
#
_symmetry.space_group_name_H-M   'P 1'
#
loop_
_entity.id
_entity.type
_entity.pdbx_description
1 polymer ?
#
loop_
_entity_poly.entity_id
_entity_poly.type
_entity_poly.pdbx_seq_one_letter_code
_entity_poly.pdbx_strand_id
1 'polypeptide(L)'
;MCGFCTAAALDDFCGKDEIGSLSADLDQVTIPGDTSAIAVGDVAYDTLQSAGDTDWFQLDLSDTETVRLSLFGVDHDTGNGLGALEDPLVRIYDSNGTLLAENDDVVSGLLRGSSLVMTGLEPGTYYIEVDAYASGYAGDYALAVTPAIPRAPQTPLDAIEGRKALNDSGPILVYFAVDGDSYSYGGDTYTASGTNAYEQGQLFSVFDGVETFADIDFEITTDRALADLEIATAVLPSDSSGTLLGFFLFPTVAGDGQFGVLNNNPDALPYWNTEPGGTLDDGGFMYGVAIHEFGHAMGLGHPHDTGNGSSVMQGVDDALDRGDYELNSAVYTAMSYNEGSTIAGIGSSTASTGHGGSYAALDIAVLQEFYGANTTYAAGDDTYALWDSNDTGSGAGYYTAWDTGGLDTFEYLGLKNAVMDLRAATLLYEDGGGGFISYVEGVIGGRTIANGVVIENATTGSGNDSLTGNDVANVLDAGDGDDFLFGLAGDDTMRGQDGADRMNGGTGDDLMLGNGGTDLLFGGDGGDRLRGGSDGDELHGGNGRDWLDYRYSSAGVTVDLTAGTATGGDAEGDVFSKVEFIDGTNFDDVLTGQIGVTRLRGGAGNDTLNGMTGDDILEGGDGDDTFVCFLGDGNDSYDGGAGTDTADYSTLLSSAFSIIGAGGDWTLTHLGNGEIDVLTSVEVLLFSDTMLG
;
A
#
# COMPACT_ATOMS: atom_id res chain seq x y z
N MET A 1 9.68 -35.14 -5.45
CA MET A 1 10.51 -35.28 -4.25
C MET A 1 11.26 -33.99 -4.04
N CYS A 2 10.58 -33.05 -3.38
CA CYS A 2 11.00 -31.92 -2.53
C CYS A 2 12.28 -31.09 -2.87
N GLY A 3 12.58 -30.03 -2.08
CA GLY A 3 13.31 -28.83 -2.51
C GLY A 3 14.85 -28.86 -2.71
N PHE A 4 15.38 -27.73 -3.22
CA PHE A 4 16.82 -27.49 -3.38
C PHE A 4 17.24 -26.02 -3.29
N CYS A 5 18.35 -25.81 -2.59
CA CYS A 5 19.17 -24.60 -2.61
C CYS A 5 20.64 -25.02 -2.33
N THR A 6 21.65 -24.74 -3.15
CA THR A 6 21.73 -24.07 -4.46
C THR A 6 22.86 -24.68 -5.32
N ALA A 7 23.09 -24.10 -6.50
CA ALA A 7 24.32 -24.13 -7.31
C ALA A 7 24.58 -25.31 -8.30
N ALA A 8 24.46 -24.93 -9.58
CA ALA A 8 25.21 -25.39 -10.75
C ALA A 8 24.83 -26.71 -11.46
N ALA A 9 24.00 -26.52 -12.50
CA ALA A 9 24.09 -27.12 -13.84
C ALA A 9 23.98 -28.65 -14.01
N LEU A 10 22.87 -29.07 -14.64
CA LEU A 10 22.90 -29.53 -16.03
C LEU A 10 21.50 -29.40 -16.66
N ASP A 11 21.48 -28.97 -17.92
CA ASP A 11 20.26 -28.63 -18.68
C ASP A 11 19.36 -29.84 -18.95
N ASP A 12 18.08 -29.53 -19.22
CA ASP A 12 17.33 -29.93 -20.43
C ASP A 12 15.88 -30.38 -20.08
N PHE A 13 14.97 -29.40 -20.01
CA PHE A 13 13.54 -29.47 -20.40
C PHE A 13 12.90 -28.07 -20.20
N CYS A 14 13.35 -27.08 -20.99
CA CYS A 14 12.65 -25.82 -21.16
C CYS A 14 12.03 -25.79 -22.57
N GLY A 15 10.71 -25.92 -22.67
CA GLY A 15 9.95 -25.19 -23.69
C GLY A 15 9.87 -23.73 -23.25
N LYS A 16 9.92 -22.79 -24.19
CA LYS A 16 9.78 -21.36 -23.89
C LYS A 16 8.32 -20.99 -24.09
N ASP A 17 7.69 -20.37 -23.10
CA ASP A 17 6.43 -19.63 -23.27
C ASP A 17 6.55 -18.28 -22.52
N GLU A 18 7.29 -17.33 -23.11
CA GLU A 18 7.33 -15.94 -22.62
C GLU A 18 6.07 -15.20 -23.09
N ILE A 19 5.23 -14.70 -22.16
CA ILE A 19 4.41 -13.51 -22.45
C ILE A 19 5.33 -12.28 -22.34
N GLY A 20 6.20 -12.14 -23.34
CA GLY A 20 7.26 -11.13 -23.35
C GLY A 20 6.75 -9.71 -23.63
N SER A 21 6.55 -8.93 -22.57
CA SER A 21 6.54 -7.46 -22.68
C SER A 21 7.99 -6.93 -22.82
N LEU A 22 8.47 -6.89 -24.07
CA LEU A 22 9.67 -6.17 -24.54
C LEU A 22 11.06 -6.67 -24.07
N SER A 23 11.54 -7.73 -24.73
CA SER A 23 12.96 -7.85 -25.09
C SER A 23 13.10 -7.77 -26.61
N ALA A 24 14.15 -7.09 -27.11
CA ALA A 24 14.38 -6.92 -28.54
C ALA A 24 15.29 -8.04 -29.11
N ASP A 25 15.05 -8.38 -30.38
CA ASP A 25 15.68 -9.40 -31.24
C ASP A 25 15.24 -10.86 -31.04
N LEU A 26 14.74 -11.44 -32.16
CA LEU A 26 14.37 -12.86 -32.43
C LEU A 26 13.01 -13.29 -31.81
N ASP A 27 11.89 -13.43 -32.55
CA ASP A 27 11.75 -13.93 -33.93
C ASP A 27 10.76 -13.10 -34.80
N GLN A 28 11.26 -12.52 -35.89
CA GLN A 28 10.42 -12.03 -36.99
C GLN A 28 10.37 -13.06 -38.12
N VAL A 29 9.17 -13.55 -38.43
CA VAL A 29 8.88 -14.46 -39.53
C VAL A 29 8.40 -13.69 -40.76
N THR A 30 8.82 -14.09 -41.95
CA THR A 30 8.19 -13.59 -43.19
C THR A 30 6.88 -14.32 -43.40
N ILE A 31 5.75 -13.67 -43.05
CA ILE A 31 4.40 -14.20 -43.28
C ILE A 31 4.27 -14.72 -44.72
N PRO A 32 3.86 -15.99 -44.95
CA PRO A 32 3.64 -16.54 -46.27
C PRO A 32 2.62 -15.73 -47.08
N GLY A 33 2.81 -15.67 -48.40
CA GLY A 33 1.86 -14.99 -49.29
C GLY A 33 0.62 -15.81 -49.66
N ASP A 34 0.45 -16.98 -49.05
CA ASP A 34 -0.67 -17.91 -49.25
C ASP A 34 -1.21 -18.26 -47.86
N THR A 35 -2.33 -17.64 -47.48
CA THR A 35 -2.95 -17.77 -46.16
C THR A 35 -4.46 -17.96 -46.32
N SER A 36 -5.05 -18.79 -45.45
CA SER A 36 -6.50 -19.05 -45.42
C SER A 36 -7.22 -18.08 -44.48
N ALA A 37 -8.34 -17.49 -44.90
CA ALA A 37 -9.12 -16.64 -44.00
C ALA A 37 -9.93 -17.47 -42.99
N ILE A 38 -9.87 -17.09 -41.71
CA ILE A 38 -10.69 -17.65 -40.63
C ILE A 38 -11.30 -16.49 -39.82
N ALA A 39 -12.57 -16.60 -39.41
CA ALA A 39 -13.24 -15.57 -38.63
C ALA A 39 -13.55 -16.03 -37.20
N VAL A 40 -13.82 -15.07 -36.31
CA VAL A 40 -14.24 -15.35 -34.94
C VAL A 40 -15.58 -16.09 -34.94
N GLY A 41 -15.59 -17.29 -34.38
CA GLY A 41 -16.72 -18.24 -34.38
C GLY A 41 -16.57 -19.40 -35.37
N ASP A 42 -15.56 -19.40 -36.24
CA ASP A 42 -15.33 -20.47 -37.21
C ASP A 42 -14.48 -21.63 -36.64
N VAL A 43 -14.56 -22.78 -37.33
CA VAL A 43 -13.66 -23.92 -37.16
C VAL A 43 -13.15 -24.34 -38.53
N ALA A 44 -11.83 -24.23 -38.74
CA ALA A 44 -11.15 -24.79 -39.90
C ALA A 44 -10.74 -26.25 -39.63
N TYR A 45 -10.72 -27.05 -40.69
CA TYR A 45 -10.23 -28.43 -40.68
C TYR A 45 -9.27 -28.61 -41.86
N ASP A 46 -8.05 -29.05 -41.59
CA ASP A 46 -7.06 -29.34 -42.63
C ASP A 46 -6.06 -30.43 -42.18
N THR A 47 -5.03 -30.67 -43.00
CA THR A 47 -4.01 -31.68 -42.79
C THR A 47 -2.61 -31.06 -42.86
N LEU A 48 -1.77 -31.23 -41.84
CA LEU A 48 -0.30 -31.09 -42.01
C LEU A 48 0.22 -32.35 -42.73
N GLN A 49 0.71 -32.19 -43.97
CA GLN A 49 0.88 -33.30 -44.92
C GLN A 49 2.20 -34.04 -44.75
N SER A 50 3.18 -33.44 -44.07
CA SER A 50 4.46 -34.06 -43.69
C SER A 50 5.10 -33.32 -42.52
N ALA A 51 6.03 -33.97 -41.79
CA ALA A 51 6.86 -33.26 -40.82
C ALA A 51 7.65 -32.13 -41.49
N GLY A 52 7.62 -30.93 -40.90
CA GLY A 52 8.14 -29.68 -41.48
C GLY A 52 7.16 -28.93 -42.38
N ASP A 53 5.87 -29.26 -42.32
CA ASP A 53 4.76 -28.59 -43.01
C ASP A 53 4.00 -27.70 -42.01
N THR A 54 3.62 -26.49 -42.45
CA THR A 54 2.99 -25.47 -41.59
C THR A 54 1.87 -24.80 -42.35
N ASP A 55 0.66 -24.77 -41.79
CA ASP A 55 -0.48 -24.07 -42.37
C ASP A 55 -0.63 -22.67 -41.76
N TRP A 56 -1.06 -21.71 -42.57
CA TRP A 56 -1.16 -20.31 -42.16
C TRP A 56 -2.56 -19.73 -42.41
N PHE A 57 -3.12 -19.12 -41.37
CA PHE A 57 -4.43 -18.47 -41.43
C PHE A 57 -4.31 -16.97 -41.17
N GLN A 58 -5.18 -16.17 -41.80
CA GLN A 58 -5.36 -14.75 -41.48
C GLN A 58 -6.67 -14.55 -40.69
N LEU A 59 -6.59 -13.78 -39.61
CA LEU A 59 -7.69 -13.47 -38.71
C LEU A 59 -7.77 -11.94 -38.56
N ASP A 60 -8.87 -11.34 -39.00
CA ASP A 60 -9.14 -9.91 -38.79
C ASP A 60 -9.81 -9.73 -37.42
N LEU A 61 -9.24 -8.88 -36.56
CA LEU A 61 -9.78 -8.52 -35.24
C LEU A 61 -10.08 -7.01 -35.15
N SER A 62 -11.11 -6.63 -34.38
CA SER A 62 -11.28 -5.23 -33.95
C SER A 62 -10.39 -4.87 -32.76
N ASP A 63 -10.33 -3.58 -32.43
CA ASP A 63 -9.80 -3.13 -31.14
C ASP A 63 -10.55 -3.84 -29.99
N THR A 64 -9.79 -4.30 -28.99
CA THR A 64 -10.27 -4.99 -27.77
C THR A 64 -10.97 -6.35 -28.00
N GLU A 65 -11.00 -6.88 -29.23
CA GLU A 65 -11.57 -8.19 -29.50
C GLU A 65 -10.64 -9.28 -28.94
N THR A 66 -11.17 -10.11 -28.03
CA THR A 66 -10.41 -11.22 -27.43
C THR A 66 -10.88 -12.55 -28.02
N VAL A 67 -9.92 -13.40 -28.40
CA VAL A 67 -10.17 -14.71 -29.01
C VAL A 67 -9.39 -15.80 -28.30
N ARG A 68 -9.98 -17.00 -28.27
CA ARG A 68 -9.29 -18.25 -27.98
C ARG A 68 -9.03 -18.97 -29.30
N LEU A 69 -7.78 -19.33 -29.54
CA LEU A 69 -7.39 -20.31 -30.54
C LEU A 69 -7.36 -21.67 -29.84
N SER A 70 -7.97 -22.69 -30.44
CA SER A 70 -7.86 -24.07 -29.96
C SER A 70 -7.59 -25.00 -31.13
N LEU A 71 -6.41 -25.62 -31.13
CA LEU A 71 -5.92 -26.51 -32.17
C LEU A 71 -5.94 -27.94 -31.65
N PHE A 72 -6.71 -28.82 -32.29
CA PHE A 72 -6.84 -30.21 -31.88
C PHE A 72 -6.45 -31.17 -33.00
N GLY A 73 -5.72 -32.24 -32.67
CA GLY A 73 -5.62 -33.40 -33.56
C GLY A 73 -6.96 -34.12 -33.62
N VAL A 74 -7.53 -34.30 -34.82
CA VAL A 74 -8.84 -34.93 -35.02
C VAL A 74 -8.78 -36.14 -35.94
N ASP A 75 -9.49 -37.22 -35.59
CA ASP A 75 -9.69 -38.37 -36.47
C ASP A 75 -10.77 -38.02 -37.53
N HIS A 76 -10.40 -37.17 -38.48
CA HIS A 76 -11.25 -36.68 -39.55
C HIS A 76 -10.80 -37.29 -40.87
N ASP A 77 -11.65 -38.14 -41.47
CA ASP A 77 -11.36 -38.86 -42.73
C ASP A 77 -11.33 -37.89 -43.94
N THR A 78 -10.25 -37.12 -44.06
CA THR A 78 -9.92 -36.26 -45.22
C THR A 78 -9.52 -37.08 -46.45
N GLY A 79 -9.37 -38.41 -46.31
CA GLY A 79 -8.99 -39.34 -47.38
C GLY A 79 -7.48 -39.37 -47.69
N ASN A 80 -6.65 -38.75 -46.85
CA ASN A 80 -5.19 -38.69 -46.99
C ASN A 80 -4.47 -39.99 -46.54
N GLY A 81 -5.05 -40.75 -45.61
CA GLY A 81 -4.44 -41.92 -44.96
C GLY A 81 -3.50 -41.61 -43.78
N LEU A 82 -3.52 -40.38 -43.26
CA LEU A 82 -2.90 -40.00 -41.99
C LEU A 82 -3.90 -40.21 -40.83
N GLY A 83 -3.51 -39.84 -39.60
CA GLY A 83 -4.39 -39.82 -38.45
C GLY A 83 -4.44 -38.42 -37.84
N ALA A 84 -5.11 -38.28 -36.70
CA ALA A 84 -5.11 -37.06 -35.89
C ALA A 84 -3.68 -36.53 -35.66
N LEU A 85 -3.50 -35.22 -35.82
CA LEU A 85 -2.22 -34.54 -35.56
C LEU A 85 -1.70 -34.85 -34.15
N GLU A 86 -0.45 -35.28 -34.07
CA GLU A 86 0.26 -35.49 -32.81
C GLU A 86 1.04 -34.21 -32.46
N ASP A 87 1.10 -33.85 -31.18
CA ASP A 87 1.84 -32.68 -30.67
C ASP A 87 1.48 -31.34 -31.36
N PRO A 88 0.19 -30.89 -31.37
CA PRO A 88 -0.20 -29.69 -32.10
C PRO A 88 0.37 -28.42 -31.47
N LEU A 89 0.92 -27.54 -32.30
CA LEU A 89 1.51 -26.26 -31.92
C LEU A 89 0.79 -25.14 -32.66
N VAL A 90 0.34 -24.11 -31.93
CA VAL A 90 -0.30 -22.93 -32.53
C VAL A 90 0.48 -21.67 -32.15
N ARG A 91 0.73 -20.80 -33.13
CA ARG A 91 1.34 -19.48 -32.93
C ARG A 91 0.46 -18.39 -33.51
N ILE A 92 0.62 -17.16 -33.02
CA ILE A 92 0.00 -15.98 -33.63
C ILE A 92 0.98 -14.82 -33.74
N TYR A 93 0.95 -14.15 -34.89
CA TYR A 93 1.83 -13.07 -35.30
C TYR A 93 1.05 -11.79 -35.62
N ASP A 94 1.71 -10.64 -35.47
CA ASP A 94 1.23 -9.34 -35.94
C ASP A 94 1.35 -9.18 -37.47
N SER A 95 0.84 -8.06 -37.99
CA SER A 95 0.91 -7.76 -39.43
C SER A 95 2.33 -7.53 -39.99
N ASN A 96 3.33 -7.40 -39.12
CA ASN A 96 4.75 -7.27 -39.48
C ASN A 96 5.51 -8.60 -39.40
N GLY A 97 4.88 -9.69 -38.94
CA GLY A 97 5.50 -10.99 -38.72
C GLY A 97 6.21 -11.15 -37.38
N THR A 98 5.90 -10.29 -36.41
CA THR A 98 6.37 -10.38 -35.02
C THR A 98 5.52 -11.40 -34.27
N LEU A 99 6.14 -12.39 -33.61
CA LEU A 99 5.43 -13.35 -32.77
C LEU A 99 4.76 -12.62 -31.58
N LEU A 100 3.51 -12.97 -31.28
CA LEU A 100 2.72 -12.39 -30.18
C LEU A 100 2.44 -13.40 -29.06
N ALA A 101 2.20 -14.66 -29.43
CA ALA A 101 2.04 -15.78 -28.50
C ALA A 101 2.21 -17.11 -29.24
N GLU A 102 2.70 -18.13 -28.54
CA GLU A 102 2.63 -19.54 -28.94
C GLU A 102 2.06 -20.39 -27.79
N ASN A 103 1.77 -21.67 -28.06
CA ASN A 103 1.45 -22.69 -27.06
C ASN A 103 1.65 -24.09 -27.68
N ASP A 104 2.38 -24.98 -27.01
CA ASP A 104 2.63 -26.37 -27.43
C ASP A 104 2.04 -27.42 -26.47
N ASP A 105 1.26 -26.99 -25.47
CA ASP A 105 0.87 -27.81 -24.33
C ASP A 105 0.05 -29.07 -24.66
N VAL A 106 0.43 -30.18 -24.01
CA VAL A 106 -0.32 -31.44 -24.03
C VAL A 106 -1.05 -31.65 -22.71
N VAL A 107 -2.36 -31.36 -22.70
CA VAL A 107 -3.23 -31.77 -21.57
C VAL A 107 -3.24 -33.30 -21.45
N SER A 108 -2.67 -33.84 -20.37
CA SER A 108 -2.50 -35.30 -20.26
C SER A 108 -3.84 -36.05 -20.30
N GLY A 109 -4.05 -36.88 -21.34
CA GLY A 109 -5.30 -37.62 -21.51
C GLY A 109 -5.64 -37.95 -22.97
N LEU A 110 -6.91 -38.28 -23.21
CA LEU A 110 -7.45 -38.66 -24.54
C LEU A 110 -7.79 -37.48 -25.45
N LEU A 111 -7.39 -36.26 -25.10
CA LEU A 111 -7.62 -35.04 -25.88
C LEU A 111 -6.25 -34.43 -26.20
N ARG A 112 -5.87 -34.43 -27.49
CA ARG A 112 -4.61 -33.86 -27.98
C ARG A 112 -4.90 -32.49 -28.58
N GLY A 113 -4.39 -31.43 -27.98
CA GLY A 113 -4.52 -30.10 -28.54
C GLY A 113 -3.94 -29.00 -27.67
N SER A 114 -3.47 -27.96 -28.34
CA SER A 114 -2.92 -26.72 -27.80
C SER A 114 -3.98 -25.61 -27.85
N SER A 115 -3.92 -24.64 -26.93
CA SER A 115 -4.87 -23.52 -26.92
C SER A 115 -4.34 -22.27 -26.22
N LEU A 116 -4.20 -21.18 -26.99
CA LEU A 116 -3.88 -19.86 -26.46
C LEU A 116 -5.07 -18.90 -26.48
N VAL A 117 -5.00 -17.84 -25.67
CA VAL A 117 -5.97 -16.73 -25.66
C VAL A 117 -5.19 -15.43 -25.93
N MET A 118 -5.74 -14.55 -26.77
CA MET A 118 -5.13 -13.25 -27.06
C MET A 118 -6.17 -12.14 -27.20
N THR A 119 -5.71 -10.90 -27.04
CA THR A 119 -6.51 -9.67 -27.28
C THR A 119 -5.92 -8.88 -28.44
N GLY A 120 -6.77 -8.45 -29.38
CA GLY A 120 -6.38 -7.51 -30.43
C GLY A 120 -6.05 -6.14 -29.84
N LEU A 121 -4.75 -5.79 -29.79
CA LEU A 121 -4.26 -4.50 -29.28
C LEU A 121 -4.56 -3.35 -30.25
N GLU A 122 -4.60 -3.61 -31.56
CA GLU A 122 -4.99 -2.65 -32.60
C GLU A 122 -5.93 -3.33 -33.62
N PRO A 123 -6.88 -2.61 -34.25
CA PRO A 123 -7.70 -3.18 -35.32
C PRO A 123 -6.83 -3.56 -36.52
N GLY A 124 -6.82 -4.84 -36.90
CA GLY A 124 -5.92 -5.31 -37.95
C GLY A 124 -6.01 -6.80 -38.25
N THR A 125 -5.22 -7.22 -39.25
CA THR A 125 -5.06 -8.62 -39.63
C THR A 125 -3.89 -9.24 -38.86
N TYR A 126 -4.20 -10.29 -38.11
CA TYR A 126 -3.27 -11.15 -37.41
C TYR A 126 -3.09 -12.47 -38.18
N TYR A 127 -1.98 -13.16 -37.97
CA TYR A 127 -1.67 -14.40 -38.68
C TYR A 127 -1.44 -15.56 -37.71
N ILE A 128 -2.20 -16.64 -37.87
CA ILE A 128 -2.05 -17.88 -37.09
C ILE A 128 -1.17 -18.84 -37.88
N GLU A 129 -0.13 -19.39 -37.26
CA GLU A 129 0.58 -20.57 -37.77
C GLU A 129 0.08 -21.81 -37.03
N VAL A 130 -0.16 -22.88 -37.79
CA VAL A 130 -0.44 -24.24 -37.30
C VAL A 130 0.73 -25.12 -37.70
N ASP A 131 1.39 -25.71 -36.70
CA ASP A 131 2.52 -26.64 -36.84
C ASP A 131 2.33 -27.82 -35.87
N ALA A 132 3.29 -28.72 -35.79
CA ALA A 132 3.49 -29.63 -34.68
C ALA A 132 4.76 -29.25 -33.89
N TYR A 133 4.90 -29.72 -32.65
CA TYR A 133 6.12 -29.48 -31.86
C TYR A 133 7.39 -29.92 -32.61
N ALA A 134 8.39 -29.04 -32.65
CA ALA A 134 9.61 -29.16 -33.45
C ALA A 134 9.39 -29.50 -34.95
N SER A 135 8.21 -29.15 -35.48
CA SER A 135 7.66 -29.56 -36.78
C SER A 135 7.75 -31.07 -37.04
N GLY A 136 7.67 -31.88 -35.97
CA GLY A 136 8.04 -33.31 -35.99
C GLY A 136 6.99 -34.26 -36.56
N TYR A 137 5.73 -33.82 -36.66
CA TYR A 137 4.57 -34.67 -36.94
C TYR A 137 3.76 -34.21 -38.15
N ALA A 138 2.81 -35.05 -38.55
CA ALA A 138 1.90 -34.84 -39.68
C ALA A 138 0.56 -35.49 -39.34
N GLY A 139 -0.55 -34.87 -39.72
CA GLY A 139 -1.88 -35.38 -39.40
C GLY A 139 -3.00 -34.36 -39.56
N ASP A 140 -4.23 -34.84 -39.37
CA ASP A 140 -5.46 -34.07 -39.49
C ASP A 140 -5.75 -33.28 -38.21
N TYR A 141 -6.09 -31.99 -38.37
CA TYR A 141 -6.36 -31.09 -37.26
C TYR A 141 -7.66 -30.29 -37.44
N ALA A 142 -8.11 -29.70 -36.34
CA ALA A 142 -9.17 -28.71 -36.30
C ALA A 142 -8.69 -27.47 -35.55
N LEU A 143 -8.70 -26.31 -36.20
CA LEU A 143 -8.41 -25.00 -35.60
C LEU A 143 -9.74 -24.28 -35.35
N ALA A 144 -10.13 -24.12 -34.09
CA ALA A 144 -11.28 -23.32 -33.69
C ALA A 144 -10.83 -21.93 -33.25
N VAL A 145 -11.53 -20.89 -33.72
CA VAL A 145 -11.39 -19.50 -33.23
C VAL A 145 -12.70 -19.12 -32.56
N THR A 146 -12.71 -18.95 -31.25
CA THR A 146 -13.92 -18.59 -30.49
C THR A 146 -13.73 -17.26 -29.76
N PRO A 147 -14.79 -16.43 -29.59
CA PRO A 147 -14.72 -15.30 -28.66
C PRO A 147 -14.26 -15.77 -27.29
N ALA A 148 -13.32 -15.04 -26.71
CA ALA A 148 -12.85 -15.25 -25.34
C ALA A 148 -13.12 -14.00 -24.50
N ILE A 149 -12.96 -14.14 -23.19
CA ILE A 149 -12.85 -13.03 -22.25
C ILE A 149 -11.36 -12.93 -21.93
N PRO A 150 -10.75 -11.74 -21.92
CA PRO A 150 -9.33 -11.62 -21.62
C PRO A 150 -9.09 -11.95 -20.15
N ARG A 151 -8.06 -12.77 -19.88
CA ARG A 151 -7.43 -12.91 -18.56
C ARG A 151 -5.93 -13.15 -18.73
N ALA A 152 -5.20 -12.06 -18.95
CA ALA A 152 -4.08 -11.79 -18.05
C ALA A 152 -4.69 -11.18 -16.77
N PRO A 153 -4.13 -11.44 -15.58
CA PRO A 153 -4.71 -10.93 -14.34
C PRO A 153 -4.71 -9.39 -14.38
N GLN A 154 -5.88 -8.77 -14.27
CA GLN A 154 -6.02 -7.31 -14.31
C GLN A 154 -5.56 -6.66 -13.00
N THR A 155 -5.54 -7.43 -11.92
CA THR A 155 -5.04 -7.07 -10.59
C THR A 155 -4.27 -8.24 -9.98
N PRO A 156 -3.49 -8.04 -8.91
CA PRO A 156 -2.88 -9.14 -8.14
C PRO A 156 -3.90 -10.15 -7.59
N LEU A 157 -5.17 -9.76 -7.43
CA LEU A 157 -6.24 -10.61 -6.90
C LEU A 157 -6.61 -11.76 -7.86
N ASP A 158 -6.67 -11.49 -9.17
CA ASP A 158 -6.93 -12.49 -10.22
C ASP A 158 -5.90 -13.65 -10.20
N ALA A 159 -4.72 -13.43 -9.61
CA ALA A 159 -3.67 -14.43 -9.51
C ALA A 159 -3.79 -15.37 -8.30
N ILE A 160 -4.48 -14.92 -7.24
CA ILE A 160 -4.76 -15.72 -6.04
C ILE A 160 -6.25 -16.12 -5.92
N GLU A 161 -7.10 -15.75 -6.89
CA GLU A 161 -8.44 -16.33 -7.05
C GLU A 161 -8.34 -17.77 -7.57
N GLY A 162 -8.37 -18.76 -6.69
CA GLY A 162 -8.13 -20.16 -7.05
C GLY A 162 -9.28 -20.83 -7.83
N ARG A 163 -10.52 -20.81 -7.31
CA ARG A 163 -11.67 -21.40 -8.04
C ARG A 163 -13.02 -20.74 -7.75
N LYS A 164 -13.53 -20.98 -6.53
CA LYS A 164 -14.91 -20.71 -6.10
C LYS A 164 -14.93 -20.60 -4.58
N ALA A 165 -15.80 -19.73 -4.10
CA ALA A 165 -16.21 -19.65 -2.71
C ALA A 165 -16.87 -20.95 -2.21
N LEU A 166 -16.82 -21.16 -0.89
CA LEU A 166 -17.68 -22.07 -0.17
C LEU A 166 -19.15 -21.63 -0.27
N ASN A 167 -20.08 -22.56 -0.05
CA ASN A 167 -21.49 -22.25 0.11
C ASN A 167 -21.78 -21.72 1.53
N ASP A 168 -21.78 -20.40 1.66
CA ASP A 168 -21.99 -19.59 2.87
C ASP A 168 -23.45 -19.35 3.26
N SER A 169 -24.41 -20.12 2.72
CA SER A 169 -25.85 -19.92 3.00
C SER A 169 -26.29 -20.25 4.45
N GLY A 170 -25.35 -20.60 5.30
CA GLY A 170 -25.41 -20.79 6.75
C GLY A 170 -23.98 -20.93 7.31
N PRO A 171 -23.80 -21.14 8.63
CA PRO A 171 -22.47 -21.28 9.21
C PRO A 171 -21.75 -22.50 8.65
N ILE A 172 -20.47 -22.33 8.31
CA ILE A 172 -19.60 -23.39 7.79
C ILE A 172 -19.24 -24.34 8.93
N LEU A 173 -19.65 -25.61 8.82
CA LEU A 173 -19.46 -26.59 9.88
C LEU A 173 -18.09 -27.27 9.78
N VAL A 174 -17.20 -26.93 10.71
CA VAL A 174 -15.82 -27.44 10.77
C VAL A 174 -15.73 -28.67 11.66
N TYR A 175 -15.25 -29.79 11.11
CA TYR A 175 -15.01 -31.03 11.83
C TYR A 175 -13.51 -31.31 12.00
N PHE A 176 -13.06 -31.37 13.25
CA PHE A 176 -11.72 -31.85 13.57
C PHE A 176 -11.71 -33.39 13.63
N ALA A 177 -10.92 -34.01 12.77
CA ALA A 177 -10.80 -35.46 12.65
C ALA A 177 -10.32 -36.12 13.95
N VAL A 178 -10.86 -37.30 14.27
CA VAL A 178 -10.45 -38.07 15.45
C VAL A 178 -9.38 -39.11 15.09
N ASP A 179 -8.62 -39.58 16.10
CA ASP A 179 -7.61 -40.63 15.92
C ASP A 179 -8.18 -41.86 15.19
N GLY A 180 -7.56 -42.22 14.07
CA GLY A 180 -7.98 -43.33 13.22
C GLY A 180 -8.98 -42.98 12.10
N ASP A 181 -9.46 -41.74 11.99
CA ASP A 181 -10.15 -41.29 10.77
C ASP A 181 -9.21 -41.36 9.57
N SER A 182 -9.75 -41.69 8.39
CA SER A 182 -8.96 -41.94 7.19
C SER A 182 -9.41 -41.08 6.02
N TYR A 183 -8.42 -40.54 5.32
CA TYR A 183 -8.54 -39.64 4.17
C TYR A 183 -7.70 -40.19 3.02
N SER A 184 -8.16 -40.08 1.77
CA SER A 184 -7.44 -40.59 0.61
C SER A 184 -7.39 -39.55 -0.52
N TYR A 185 -6.19 -39.19 -0.94
CA TYR A 185 -5.92 -38.25 -2.03
C TYR A 185 -4.67 -38.68 -2.79
N GLY A 186 -4.56 -38.36 -4.08
CA GLY A 186 -3.37 -38.68 -4.90
C GLY A 186 -3.05 -40.18 -5.11
N GLY A 187 -3.84 -41.09 -4.51
CA GLY A 187 -3.52 -42.52 -4.42
C GLY A 187 -2.93 -42.95 -3.06
N ASP A 188 -2.62 -41.99 -2.20
CA ASP A 188 -2.18 -42.20 -0.82
C ASP A 188 -3.36 -42.28 0.16
N THR A 189 -3.08 -42.67 1.40
CA THR A 189 -4.06 -42.72 2.48
C THR A 189 -3.44 -42.20 3.77
N TYR A 190 -4.02 -41.11 4.28
CA TYR A 190 -3.62 -40.45 5.52
C TYR A 190 -4.55 -40.92 6.64
N THR A 191 -3.96 -41.22 7.80
CA THR A 191 -4.72 -41.57 9.02
C THR A 191 -4.54 -40.45 10.01
N ALA A 192 -5.64 -39.85 10.45
CA ALA A 192 -5.61 -38.77 11.42
C ALA A 192 -5.10 -39.28 12.77
N SER A 193 -4.30 -38.45 13.45
CA SER A 193 -3.79 -38.69 14.81
C SER A 193 -4.75 -38.17 15.89
N GLY A 194 -5.76 -37.40 15.48
CA GLY A 194 -6.59 -36.59 16.36
C GLY A 194 -5.92 -35.28 16.78
N THR A 195 -6.75 -34.29 17.10
CA THR A 195 -6.34 -33.03 17.73
C THR A 195 -6.81 -32.98 19.18
N ASN A 196 -6.03 -32.33 20.05
CA ASN A 196 -6.41 -31.98 21.41
C ASN A 196 -7.06 -30.59 21.47
N ALA A 197 -7.67 -30.24 22.61
CA ALA A 197 -8.45 -29.01 22.75
C ALA A 197 -7.65 -27.70 22.52
N TYR A 198 -6.33 -27.70 22.76
CA TYR A 198 -5.47 -26.55 22.46
C TYR A 198 -5.15 -26.46 20.97
N GLU A 199 -4.84 -27.59 20.32
CA GLU A 199 -4.66 -27.62 18.85
C GLU A 199 -5.94 -27.20 18.12
N GLN A 200 -7.12 -27.64 18.60
CA GLN A 200 -8.40 -27.19 18.06
C GLN A 200 -8.63 -25.69 18.30
N GLY A 201 -8.23 -25.15 19.45
CA GLY A 201 -8.32 -23.72 19.73
C GLY A 201 -7.48 -22.87 18.76
N GLN A 202 -6.20 -23.23 18.58
CA GLN A 202 -5.30 -22.51 17.68
C GLN A 202 -5.68 -22.66 16.21
N LEU A 203 -6.08 -23.86 15.76
CA LEU A 203 -6.52 -24.04 14.39
C LEU A 203 -7.88 -23.36 14.12
N PHE A 204 -8.79 -23.33 15.10
CA PHE A 204 -10.07 -22.67 14.91
C PHE A 204 -9.96 -21.14 14.96
N SER A 205 -8.99 -20.56 15.70
CA SER A 205 -8.79 -19.11 15.71
C SER A 205 -8.33 -18.52 14.37
N VAL A 206 -7.85 -19.36 13.44
CA VAL A 206 -7.64 -18.94 12.04
C VAL A 206 -8.99 -18.59 11.38
N PHE A 207 -10.07 -19.33 11.67
CA PHE A 207 -11.41 -19.01 11.19
C PHE A 207 -12.01 -17.83 11.96
N ASP A 208 -11.87 -17.76 13.29
CA ASP A 208 -12.25 -16.58 14.08
C ASP A 208 -11.60 -15.29 13.48
N GLY A 209 -10.37 -15.42 12.97
CA GLY A 209 -9.66 -14.37 12.24
C GLY A 209 -10.29 -13.97 10.91
N VAL A 210 -10.89 -14.90 10.17
CA VAL A 210 -11.64 -14.62 8.92
C VAL A 210 -12.93 -13.87 9.22
N GLU A 211 -13.65 -14.25 10.28
CA GLU A 211 -14.89 -13.57 10.71
C GLU A 211 -14.64 -12.09 11.06
N THR A 212 -13.40 -11.67 11.36
CA THR A 212 -13.08 -10.27 11.60
C THR A 212 -13.26 -9.39 10.37
N PHE A 213 -12.95 -9.91 9.18
CA PHE A 213 -12.93 -9.12 7.94
C PHE A 213 -13.95 -9.57 6.88
N ALA A 214 -14.49 -10.79 6.95
CA ALA A 214 -15.48 -11.31 6.01
C ALA A 214 -16.85 -11.59 6.69
N ASP A 215 -17.94 -11.47 5.93
CA ASP A 215 -19.33 -11.71 6.39
C ASP A 215 -19.69 -13.21 6.32
N ILE A 216 -18.91 -14.03 7.04
CA ILE A 216 -19.02 -15.49 7.10
C ILE A 216 -18.92 -15.98 8.55
N ASP A 217 -19.70 -17.00 8.91
CA ASP A 217 -19.70 -17.63 10.24
C ASP A 217 -19.12 -19.07 10.16
N PHE A 218 -18.35 -19.49 11.16
CA PHE A 218 -17.86 -20.87 11.32
C PHE A 218 -18.35 -21.49 12.65
N GLU A 219 -18.70 -22.78 12.64
CA GLU A 219 -19.05 -23.52 13.87
C GLU A 219 -18.35 -24.89 13.94
N ILE A 220 -17.79 -25.25 15.09
CA ILE A 220 -17.24 -26.60 15.32
C ILE A 220 -18.39 -27.63 15.43
N THR A 221 -18.43 -28.59 14.51
CA THR A 221 -19.30 -29.77 14.59
C THR A 221 -18.57 -30.99 15.15
N THR A 222 -19.33 -31.86 15.83
CA THR A 222 -18.87 -33.22 16.21
C THR A 222 -19.53 -34.32 15.36
N ASP A 223 -20.48 -33.96 14.50
CA ASP A 223 -21.08 -34.88 13.53
C ASP A 223 -20.40 -34.68 12.18
N ARG A 224 -19.43 -35.56 11.89
CA ARG A 224 -18.67 -35.60 10.63
C ARG A 224 -19.58 -35.66 9.40
N ALA A 225 -20.79 -36.21 9.51
CA ALA A 225 -21.72 -36.30 8.37
C ALA A 225 -22.45 -34.98 8.06
N LEU A 226 -22.25 -33.95 8.87
CA LEU A 226 -22.75 -32.59 8.67
C LEU A 226 -21.61 -31.59 8.39
N ALA A 227 -20.36 -32.03 8.31
CA ALA A 227 -19.21 -31.15 8.14
C ALA A 227 -19.14 -30.62 6.70
N ASP A 228 -18.91 -29.31 6.58
CA ASP A 228 -18.55 -28.65 5.32
C ASP A 228 -17.02 -28.69 5.13
N LEU A 229 -16.26 -28.52 6.21
CA LEU A 229 -14.79 -28.63 6.23
C LEU A 229 -14.32 -29.72 7.19
N GLU A 230 -13.39 -30.56 6.75
CA GLU A 230 -12.76 -31.59 7.59
C GLU A 230 -11.25 -31.35 7.78
N ILE A 231 -10.82 -31.13 9.03
CA ILE A 231 -9.41 -30.83 9.37
C ILE A 231 -8.79 -32.02 10.05
N ALA A 232 -7.77 -32.62 9.42
CA ALA A 232 -6.99 -33.72 9.99
C ALA A 232 -5.55 -33.30 10.30
N THR A 233 -4.98 -33.90 11.34
CA THR A 233 -3.53 -33.89 11.60
C THR A 233 -2.97 -35.29 11.38
N ALA A 234 -1.94 -35.43 10.56
CA ALA A 234 -1.34 -36.74 10.28
C ALA A 234 0.17 -36.66 10.07
N VAL A 235 0.86 -37.77 10.32
CA VAL A 235 2.29 -37.91 10.02
C VAL A 235 2.44 -38.04 8.51
N LEU A 236 2.73 -36.93 7.82
CA LEU A 236 2.95 -36.93 6.38
C LEU A 236 4.37 -37.41 6.05
N PRO A 237 4.57 -38.07 4.89
CA PRO A 237 5.88 -38.55 4.48
C PRO A 237 6.88 -37.39 4.27
N SER A 238 8.09 -37.58 4.78
CA SER A 238 9.27 -36.82 4.37
C SER A 238 10.07 -37.63 3.35
N ASP A 239 10.51 -36.99 2.27
CA ASP A 239 11.31 -37.63 1.23
C ASP A 239 12.73 -37.04 1.13
N SER A 240 13.42 -37.28 0.03
CA SER A 240 14.86 -36.99 -0.12
C SER A 240 15.27 -35.53 0.02
N SER A 241 14.30 -34.61 0.11
CA SER A 241 14.57 -33.18 -0.05
C SER A 241 13.61 -32.28 0.76
N GLY A 242 12.85 -32.86 1.71
CA GLY A 242 12.06 -32.09 2.67
C GLY A 242 10.75 -32.77 3.12
N THR A 243 9.93 -31.98 3.78
CA THR A 243 8.70 -32.39 4.49
C THR A 243 7.50 -31.72 3.84
N LEU A 244 6.46 -32.48 3.48
CA LEU A 244 5.15 -31.89 3.16
C LEU A 244 4.54 -31.32 4.46
N LEU A 245 4.25 -30.01 4.49
CA LEU A 245 3.80 -29.30 5.70
C LEU A 245 2.28 -29.40 5.92
N GLY A 246 1.53 -29.37 4.82
CA GLY A 246 0.09 -29.57 4.79
C GLY A 246 -0.38 -29.87 3.37
N PHE A 247 -1.69 -30.03 3.22
CA PHE A 247 -2.44 -29.70 2.01
C PHE A 247 -3.92 -29.51 2.38
N PHE A 248 -4.64 -28.65 1.67
CA PHE A 248 -6.10 -28.57 1.69
C PHE A 248 -6.67 -28.63 0.27
N LEU A 249 -7.81 -29.29 0.12
CA LEU A 249 -8.52 -29.33 -1.16
C LEU A 249 -9.46 -28.13 -1.30
N PHE A 250 -9.34 -27.39 -2.41
CA PHE A 250 -10.26 -26.33 -2.81
C PHE A 250 -11.75 -26.73 -2.70
N PRO A 251 -12.68 -25.77 -2.49
CA PRO A 251 -14.10 -26.00 -2.69
C PRO A 251 -14.38 -26.66 -4.05
N THR A 252 -15.36 -27.56 -4.08
CA THR A 252 -15.80 -28.18 -5.34
C THR A 252 -16.45 -27.13 -6.26
N VAL A 253 -16.68 -27.48 -7.52
CA VAL A 253 -17.42 -26.62 -8.46
C VAL A 253 -18.86 -26.30 -8.04
N ALA A 254 -19.39 -26.96 -7.00
CA ALA A 254 -20.70 -26.68 -6.41
C ALA A 254 -20.64 -25.77 -5.17
N GLY A 255 -19.45 -25.40 -4.69
CA GLY A 255 -19.23 -24.70 -3.43
C GLY A 255 -19.18 -25.62 -2.20
N ASP A 256 -19.28 -26.95 -2.38
CA ASP A 256 -19.13 -27.90 -1.28
C ASP A 256 -17.67 -27.86 -0.78
N GLY A 257 -17.47 -27.69 0.53
CA GLY A 257 -16.16 -27.77 1.15
C GLY A 257 -15.57 -29.19 1.14
N GLN A 258 -14.29 -29.29 1.51
CA GLN A 258 -13.53 -30.54 1.47
C GLN A 258 -12.64 -30.71 2.71
N PHE A 259 -11.68 -31.64 2.64
CA PHE A 259 -10.75 -31.92 3.73
C PHE A 259 -9.35 -31.36 3.47
N GLY A 260 -8.63 -31.11 4.56
CA GLY A 260 -7.19 -30.87 4.57
C GLY A 260 -6.47 -31.71 5.61
N VAL A 261 -5.16 -31.88 5.42
CA VAL A 261 -4.30 -32.65 6.31
C VAL A 261 -3.05 -31.84 6.64
N LEU A 262 -2.92 -31.41 7.89
CA LEU A 262 -1.73 -30.74 8.41
C LEU A 262 -0.73 -31.77 8.94
N ASN A 263 0.56 -31.52 8.73
CA ASN A 263 1.60 -32.45 9.17
C ASN A 263 1.96 -32.26 10.64
N ASN A 264 1.69 -33.27 11.46
CA ASN A 264 2.05 -33.30 12.87
C ASN A 264 3.26 -34.20 13.20
N ASN A 265 4.07 -34.55 12.19
CA ASN A 265 5.24 -35.41 12.37
C ASN A 265 6.25 -34.82 13.38
N PRO A 266 6.46 -35.43 14.56
CA PRO A 266 7.33 -34.87 15.60
C PRO A 266 8.81 -34.96 15.26
N ASP A 267 9.19 -35.76 14.26
CA ASP A 267 10.56 -35.93 13.79
C ASP A 267 10.89 -35.01 12.58
N ALA A 268 9.92 -34.22 12.11
CA ALA A 268 10.09 -33.27 11.02
C ALA A 268 10.36 -31.84 11.54
N LEU A 269 11.11 -31.07 10.75
CA LEU A 269 11.23 -29.62 10.93
C LEU A 269 10.36 -28.90 9.89
N PRO A 270 9.72 -27.77 10.26
CA PRO A 270 9.60 -27.25 11.63
C PRO A 270 8.70 -28.14 12.51
N TYR A 271 8.97 -28.15 13.82
CA TYR A 271 8.29 -29.07 14.75
C TYR A 271 6.84 -28.66 14.97
N TRP A 272 5.93 -29.64 14.97
CA TRP A 272 4.57 -29.47 15.48
C TRP A 272 4.57 -29.35 17.01
N ASN A 273 4.71 -28.12 17.54
CA ASN A 273 4.73 -27.87 18.98
C ASN A 273 3.33 -27.48 19.49
N THR A 274 2.80 -28.30 20.40
CA THR A 274 1.45 -28.16 21.01
C THR A 274 1.47 -27.56 22.42
N GLU A 275 2.59 -26.97 22.85
CA GLU A 275 2.72 -26.25 24.12
C GLU A 275 2.70 -24.73 23.87
N PRO A 276 2.15 -23.91 24.79
CA PRO A 276 2.17 -22.44 24.67
C PRO A 276 3.58 -21.86 24.57
N GLY A 277 3.75 -20.84 23.72
CA GLY A 277 5.04 -20.45 23.16
C GLY A 277 5.50 -21.43 22.07
N GLY A 278 4.55 -21.94 21.28
CA GLY A 278 4.77 -22.97 20.26
C GLY A 278 4.53 -22.49 18.84
N THR A 279 4.96 -23.30 17.88
CA THR A 279 4.81 -23.02 16.43
C THR A 279 3.36 -22.92 15.97
N LEU A 280 2.40 -23.41 16.77
CA LEU A 280 0.96 -23.33 16.53
C LEU A 280 0.30 -22.13 17.22
N ASP A 281 1.00 -21.39 18.09
CA ASP A 281 0.46 -20.11 18.56
C ASP A 281 0.47 -19.09 17.42
N ASP A 282 -0.39 -18.09 17.55
CA ASP A 282 -0.44 -16.90 16.71
C ASP A 282 0.97 -16.32 16.39
N GLY A 283 1.18 -15.94 15.13
CA GLY A 283 2.48 -15.55 14.55
C GLY A 283 3.52 -16.69 14.39
N GLY A 284 3.20 -17.92 14.83
CA GLY A 284 4.06 -19.10 14.71
C GLY A 284 4.05 -19.73 13.31
N PHE A 285 5.12 -20.45 12.95
CA PHE A 285 5.26 -21.05 11.61
C PHE A 285 4.09 -21.98 11.23
N MET A 286 3.70 -22.90 12.12
CA MET A 286 2.61 -23.86 11.80
C MET A 286 1.23 -23.19 11.86
N TYR A 287 1.10 -22.05 12.54
CA TYR A 287 -0.07 -21.18 12.46
C TYR A 287 -0.17 -20.52 11.07
N GLY A 288 0.94 -19.98 10.56
CA GLY A 288 1.04 -19.50 9.17
C GLY A 288 0.73 -20.58 8.12
N VAL A 289 1.19 -21.82 8.33
CA VAL A 289 0.79 -22.96 7.48
C VAL A 289 -0.72 -23.23 7.59
N ALA A 290 -1.33 -23.13 8.78
CA ALA A 290 -2.77 -23.30 8.92
C ALA A 290 -3.56 -22.19 8.17
N ILE A 291 -3.11 -20.93 8.23
CA ILE A 291 -3.66 -19.83 7.42
C ILE A 291 -3.57 -20.15 5.93
N HIS A 292 -2.39 -20.56 5.43
CA HIS A 292 -2.19 -20.93 4.02
C HIS A 292 -3.16 -22.03 3.57
N GLU A 293 -3.20 -23.14 4.30
CA GLU A 293 -4.03 -24.30 3.94
C GLU A 293 -5.53 -24.01 4.08
N PHE A 294 -5.94 -23.20 5.05
CA PHE A 294 -7.35 -22.81 5.17
C PHE A 294 -7.74 -21.74 4.12
N GLY A 295 -6.77 -20.97 3.61
CA GLY A 295 -6.93 -20.16 2.41
C GLY A 295 -7.39 -20.99 1.20
N HIS A 296 -6.73 -22.13 0.95
CA HIS A 296 -7.19 -23.09 -0.06
C HIS A 296 -8.59 -23.63 0.22
N ALA A 297 -8.91 -23.96 1.49
CA ALA A 297 -10.23 -24.42 1.91
C ALA A 297 -11.34 -23.40 1.57
N MET A 298 -11.01 -22.10 1.57
CA MET A 298 -11.92 -21.00 1.24
C MET A 298 -11.81 -20.51 -0.22
N GLY A 299 -10.95 -21.13 -1.03
CA GLY A 299 -10.86 -20.88 -2.48
C GLY A 299 -9.67 -20.07 -2.98
N LEU A 300 -8.73 -19.67 -2.11
CA LEU A 300 -7.51 -18.95 -2.49
C LEU A 300 -6.48 -19.88 -3.17
N GLY A 301 -5.87 -19.39 -4.25
CA GLY A 301 -4.84 -20.08 -5.03
C GLY A 301 -3.44 -19.53 -4.79
N HIS A 302 -2.41 -20.27 -5.23
CA HIS A 302 -1.03 -19.81 -5.18
C HIS A 302 -0.77 -18.71 -6.22
N PRO A 303 0.05 -17.67 -5.90
CA PRO A 303 0.47 -16.65 -6.88
C PRO A 303 1.27 -17.19 -8.08
N HIS A 304 1.74 -18.44 -8.00
CA HIS A 304 2.83 -18.96 -8.81
C HIS A 304 2.54 -20.27 -9.58
N ASP A 305 1.36 -20.91 -9.40
CA ASP A 305 1.11 -22.23 -9.98
C ASP A 305 -0.01 -22.25 -11.06
N THR A 306 0.36 -22.72 -12.24
CA THR A 306 -0.53 -23.03 -13.37
C THR A 306 -1.31 -24.34 -13.19
N GLY A 307 -1.11 -25.04 -12.06
CA GLY A 307 -1.61 -26.36 -11.67
C GLY A 307 -3.13 -26.54 -11.50
N ASN A 308 -3.91 -26.22 -12.54
CA ASN A 308 -5.36 -26.39 -12.73
C ASN A 308 -6.26 -25.19 -12.38
N GLY A 309 -5.74 -23.98 -12.11
CA GLY A 309 -6.55 -22.76 -12.09
C GLY A 309 -6.07 -21.65 -11.17
N SER A 310 -5.23 -20.76 -11.69
CA SER A 310 -5.25 -19.31 -11.48
C SER A 310 -4.48 -18.70 -12.65
N SER A 311 -4.41 -17.37 -12.76
CA SER A 311 -3.40 -16.74 -13.61
C SER A 311 -2.12 -16.57 -12.79
N VAL A 312 -0.93 -16.71 -13.36
CA VAL A 312 0.30 -16.46 -12.60
C VAL A 312 0.43 -14.96 -12.33
N MET A 313 0.86 -14.60 -11.11
CA MET A 313 1.07 -13.21 -10.70
C MET A 313 2.17 -12.55 -11.55
N GLN A 314 2.02 -11.26 -11.86
CA GLN A 314 2.91 -10.60 -12.81
C GLN A 314 4.38 -10.66 -12.36
N GLY A 315 5.26 -11.07 -13.28
CA GLY A 315 6.70 -11.19 -13.05
C GLY A 315 7.12 -12.43 -12.23
N VAL A 316 6.23 -13.38 -11.94
CA VAL A 316 6.55 -14.61 -11.21
C VAL A 316 6.81 -15.75 -12.20
N ASP A 317 8.06 -16.17 -12.34
CA ASP A 317 8.42 -17.33 -13.19
C ASP A 317 8.39 -18.68 -12.44
N ASP A 318 8.60 -18.67 -11.11
CA ASP A 318 8.51 -19.87 -10.26
C ASP A 318 8.05 -19.56 -8.82
N ALA A 319 7.83 -20.60 -8.02
CA ALA A 319 7.29 -20.50 -6.66
C ALA A 319 8.10 -19.65 -5.67
N LEU A 320 9.39 -19.45 -5.94
CA LEU A 320 10.33 -18.65 -5.15
C LEU A 320 10.67 -17.31 -5.82
N ASP A 321 10.06 -17.01 -6.96
CA ASP A 321 10.12 -15.69 -7.57
C ASP A 321 9.16 -14.75 -6.84
N ARG A 322 9.61 -13.54 -6.53
CA ARG A 322 8.84 -12.57 -5.73
C ARG A 322 7.90 -11.73 -6.61
N GLY A 323 8.10 -11.75 -7.92
CA GLY A 323 7.27 -11.01 -8.87
C GLY A 323 7.48 -9.50 -8.84
N ASP A 324 6.74 -8.80 -9.69
CA ASP A 324 6.74 -7.34 -9.72
C ASP A 324 6.25 -6.79 -8.38
N TYR A 325 6.96 -5.77 -7.87
CA TYR A 325 6.72 -5.13 -6.57
C TYR A 325 6.76 -6.09 -5.36
N GLU A 326 7.35 -7.28 -5.51
CA GLU A 326 7.40 -8.35 -4.51
C GLU A 326 6.04 -8.85 -3.99
N LEU A 327 4.97 -8.68 -4.79
CA LEU A 327 3.61 -9.06 -4.37
C LEU A 327 3.42 -10.57 -4.14
N ASN A 328 4.26 -11.43 -4.74
CA ASN A 328 4.36 -12.83 -4.34
C ASN A 328 5.28 -12.94 -3.10
N SER A 329 4.78 -12.47 -1.95
CA SER A 329 5.40 -12.66 -0.63
C SER A 329 4.36 -12.77 0.49
N ALA A 330 4.73 -13.47 1.57
CA ALA A 330 3.89 -13.74 2.75
C ALA A 330 3.47 -12.49 3.53
N VAL A 331 4.04 -11.32 3.20
CA VAL A 331 3.62 -10.01 3.70
C VAL A 331 2.34 -9.52 3.02
N TYR A 332 2.13 -9.91 1.76
CA TYR A 332 1.07 -9.41 0.89
C TYR A 332 0.04 -10.46 0.48
N THR A 333 0.42 -11.75 0.49
CA THR A 333 -0.49 -12.90 0.40
C THR A 333 0.08 -14.09 1.18
N ALA A 334 -0.71 -14.63 2.12
CA ALA A 334 -0.40 -15.86 2.85
C ALA A 334 -0.29 -17.08 1.91
N MET A 335 -0.76 -16.96 0.67
CA MET A 335 -0.63 -17.98 -0.37
C MET A 335 0.76 -18.00 -1.04
N SER A 336 1.66 -17.06 -0.72
CA SER A 336 3.03 -17.09 -1.19
C SER A 336 3.88 -18.15 -0.47
N TYR A 337 4.93 -18.65 -1.13
CA TYR A 337 6.01 -19.41 -0.49
C TYR A 337 7.25 -18.54 -0.16
N ASN A 338 7.24 -17.26 -0.54
CA ASN A 338 8.32 -16.31 -0.25
C ASN A 338 8.07 -15.61 1.07
N GLU A 339 9.04 -15.65 1.98
CA GLU A 339 8.93 -15.04 3.30
C GLU A 339 9.56 -13.63 3.31
N GLY A 340 8.99 -12.73 4.11
CA GLY A 340 9.47 -11.35 4.31
C GLY A 340 9.36 -10.41 3.12
N SER A 341 9.97 -9.22 3.22
CA SER A 341 10.00 -8.16 2.20
C SER A 341 11.43 -7.64 2.01
N THR A 342 12.02 -7.74 0.81
CA THR A 342 13.35 -7.17 0.55
C THR A 342 13.27 -5.68 0.21
N ILE A 343 12.15 -5.21 -0.35
CA ILE A 343 11.86 -3.78 -0.56
C ILE A 343 11.92 -3.01 0.76
N ALA A 344 11.26 -3.52 1.81
CA ALA A 344 11.30 -2.92 3.15
C ALA A 344 12.59 -3.23 3.94
N GLY A 345 13.60 -3.87 3.32
CA GLY A 345 14.82 -4.30 4.01
C GLY A 345 14.64 -5.45 5.01
N ILE A 346 13.42 -5.98 5.16
CA ILE A 346 13.03 -7.09 6.05
C ILE A 346 13.34 -8.45 5.40
N GLY A 347 14.59 -8.62 4.95
CA GLY A 347 15.23 -9.90 4.62
C GLY A 347 14.53 -10.80 3.59
N SER A 348 15.04 -12.04 3.49
CA SER A 348 14.50 -13.09 2.60
C SER A 348 14.67 -14.51 3.18
N SER A 349 14.70 -14.63 4.53
CA SER A 349 14.92 -15.91 5.19
C SER A 349 14.04 -16.09 6.43
N THR A 350 13.44 -17.27 6.56
CA THR A 350 12.50 -17.64 7.65
C THR A 350 13.02 -17.37 9.07
N ALA A 351 14.34 -17.42 9.28
CA ALA A 351 14.96 -17.15 10.58
C ALA A 351 15.11 -15.65 10.92
N SER A 352 14.76 -14.75 10.01
CA SER A 352 14.98 -13.30 10.12
C SER A 352 13.77 -12.42 9.83
N THR A 353 12.64 -12.98 9.37
CA THR A 353 11.50 -12.20 8.84
C THR A 353 10.20 -12.43 9.60
N GLY A 354 9.93 -13.67 10.05
CA GLY A 354 8.64 -14.06 10.63
C GLY A 354 7.72 -14.74 9.62
N HIS A 355 6.50 -15.01 10.06
CA HIS A 355 5.46 -15.74 9.33
C HIS A 355 4.14 -14.95 9.36
N GLY A 356 3.20 -15.28 8.47
CA GLY A 356 1.85 -14.73 8.51
C GLY A 356 1.15 -15.10 9.83
N GLY A 357 0.72 -14.08 10.58
CA GLY A 357 -0.14 -14.19 11.77
C GLY A 357 -1.60 -13.85 11.47
N SER A 358 -1.88 -13.21 10.32
CA SER A 358 -3.23 -13.15 9.74
C SER A 358 -3.17 -13.41 8.23
N TYR A 359 -4.34 -13.44 7.59
CA TYR A 359 -4.43 -13.22 6.16
C TYR A 359 -3.87 -11.82 5.80
N ALA A 360 -3.23 -11.72 4.64
CA ALA A 360 -2.64 -10.49 4.15
C ALA A 360 -3.67 -9.67 3.34
N ALA A 361 -3.36 -8.41 3.00
CA ALA A 361 -4.31 -7.50 2.37
C ALA A 361 -4.91 -8.00 1.04
N LEU A 362 -4.13 -8.73 0.21
CA LEU A 362 -4.64 -9.32 -1.03
C LEU A 362 -5.59 -10.49 -0.75
N ASP A 363 -5.28 -11.32 0.25
CA ASP A 363 -6.13 -12.45 0.66
C ASP A 363 -7.47 -11.96 1.21
N ILE A 364 -7.43 -10.93 2.07
CA ILE A 364 -8.62 -10.27 2.64
C ILE A 364 -9.52 -9.77 1.51
N ALA A 365 -8.97 -9.08 0.52
CA ALA A 365 -9.75 -8.56 -0.61
C ALA A 365 -10.47 -9.66 -1.40
N VAL A 366 -9.82 -10.80 -1.67
CA VAL A 366 -10.44 -11.93 -2.40
C VAL A 366 -11.47 -12.66 -1.55
N LEU A 367 -11.20 -12.86 -0.26
CA LEU A 367 -12.16 -13.45 0.67
C LEU A 367 -13.41 -12.55 0.83
N GLN A 368 -13.23 -11.23 0.84
CA GLN A 368 -14.34 -10.27 0.84
C GLN A 368 -15.11 -10.23 -0.49
N GLU A 369 -14.48 -10.50 -1.63
CA GLU A 369 -15.20 -10.69 -2.90
C GLU A 369 -16.06 -11.96 -2.87
N PHE A 370 -15.57 -13.04 -2.25
CA PHE A 370 -16.29 -14.30 -2.12
C PHE A 370 -17.45 -14.26 -1.12
N TYR A 371 -17.23 -13.67 0.07
CA TYR A 371 -18.13 -13.80 1.22
C TYR A 371 -18.72 -12.47 1.71
N GLY A 372 -18.35 -11.34 1.09
CA GLY A 372 -18.67 -10.01 1.59
C GLY A 372 -17.74 -9.56 2.73
N ALA A 373 -17.70 -8.26 3.00
CA ALA A 373 -16.88 -7.68 4.05
C ALA A 373 -17.65 -7.53 5.37
N ASN A 374 -17.01 -7.87 6.50
CA ASN A 374 -17.54 -7.55 7.82
C ASN A 374 -17.50 -6.03 8.03
N THR A 375 -18.66 -5.42 8.26
CA THR A 375 -18.83 -3.96 8.38
C THR A 375 -19.02 -3.48 9.83
N THR A 376 -18.61 -4.30 10.81
CA THR A 376 -18.84 -4.03 12.25
C THR A 376 -17.66 -4.36 13.18
N TYR A 377 -16.59 -4.96 12.66
CA TYR A 377 -15.39 -5.28 13.43
C TYR A 377 -14.55 -4.02 13.70
N ALA A 378 -13.97 -3.91 14.90
CA ALA A 378 -13.16 -2.77 15.35
C ALA A 378 -13.80 -1.37 15.12
N ALA A 379 -15.14 -1.26 15.16
CA ALA A 379 -15.84 0.00 14.87
C ALA A 379 -15.76 1.08 15.99
N GLY A 380 -14.58 1.32 16.56
CA GLY A 380 -14.29 2.35 17.55
C GLY A 380 -12.79 2.55 17.71
N ASP A 381 -12.37 3.56 18.47
CA ASP A 381 -10.96 3.97 18.58
C ASP A 381 -10.05 2.81 19.07
N ASP A 382 -9.33 2.17 18.14
CA ASP A 382 -8.52 0.97 18.35
C ASP A 382 -7.00 1.23 18.17
N THR A 383 -6.14 0.32 18.66
CA THR A 383 -4.68 0.51 18.66
C THR A 383 -3.92 -0.74 18.20
N TYR A 384 -3.15 -0.57 17.12
CA TYR A 384 -2.44 -1.60 16.39
C TYR A 384 -0.93 -1.53 16.68
N ALA A 385 -0.53 -2.04 17.85
CA ALA A 385 0.87 -1.99 18.28
C ALA A 385 1.80 -2.88 17.43
N LEU A 386 3.02 -2.40 17.17
CA LEU A 386 4.14 -3.17 16.60
C LEU A 386 4.96 -3.87 17.70
N TRP A 387 5.75 -4.88 17.32
CA TRP A 387 6.55 -5.68 18.26
C TRP A 387 7.88 -5.00 18.63
N ASP A 388 8.30 -5.18 19.88
CA ASP A 388 9.60 -4.70 20.37
C ASP A 388 10.72 -5.76 20.31
N SER A 389 10.39 -7.05 20.18
CA SER A 389 11.40 -8.11 20.22
C SER A 389 11.02 -9.39 19.48
N ASN A 390 12.06 -10.11 19.04
CA ASN A 390 11.95 -11.42 18.38
C ASN A 390 11.79 -12.52 19.43
N ASP A 391 10.67 -12.54 20.15
CA ASP A 391 10.40 -13.66 21.04
C ASP A 391 10.08 -14.91 20.22
N THR A 392 10.95 -15.90 20.32
CA THR A 392 10.93 -17.13 19.52
C THR A 392 9.80 -18.11 19.88
N GLY A 393 8.87 -17.70 20.76
CA GLY A 393 7.75 -18.51 21.23
C GLY A 393 6.44 -18.27 20.48
N SER A 394 6.00 -17.02 20.34
CA SER A 394 4.67 -16.68 19.81
C SER A 394 4.51 -15.17 19.61
N GLY A 395 3.79 -14.76 18.57
CA GLY A 395 3.18 -13.42 18.41
C GLY A 395 3.85 -12.46 17.43
N ALA A 396 5.16 -12.57 17.17
CA ALA A 396 5.85 -11.70 16.21
C ALA A 396 5.71 -12.23 14.77
N GLY A 397 4.91 -11.57 13.95
CA GLY A 397 4.55 -12.02 12.59
C GLY A 397 3.98 -10.90 11.73
N TYR A 398 3.52 -11.25 10.53
CA TYR A 398 2.87 -10.29 9.61
C TYR A 398 1.36 -10.33 9.77
N TYR A 399 0.76 -9.15 9.96
CA TYR A 399 -0.67 -8.98 10.17
C TYR A 399 -1.20 -7.86 9.29
N THR A 400 -2.48 -7.92 8.92
CA THR A 400 -3.17 -6.82 8.25
C THR A 400 -4.19 -6.21 9.20
N ALA A 401 -4.22 -4.87 9.30
CA ALA A 401 -5.32 -4.19 9.97
C ALA A 401 -6.59 -4.26 9.10
N TRP A 402 -7.65 -4.82 9.65
CA TRP A 402 -9.03 -4.60 9.19
C TRP A 402 -9.77 -3.83 10.27
N ASP A 403 -10.30 -2.67 9.88
CA ASP A 403 -11.08 -1.76 10.73
C ASP A 403 -12.29 -1.26 9.94
N THR A 404 -13.38 -0.94 10.64
CA THR A 404 -14.63 -0.42 10.03
C THR A 404 -15.00 0.99 10.51
N GLY A 405 -14.17 1.60 11.34
CA GLY A 405 -14.07 3.03 11.60
C GLY A 405 -13.94 3.36 13.09
N GLY A 406 -12.89 4.10 13.43
CA GLY A 406 -12.68 4.71 14.74
C GLY A 406 -11.95 6.04 14.64
N LEU A 407 -10.95 6.19 15.50
CA LEU A 407 -9.83 7.13 15.36
C LEU A 407 -8.60 6.34 15.77
N ASP A 408 -8.01 5.68 14.78
CA ASP A 408 -7.24 4.47 15.02
C ASP A 408 -5.74 4.77 15.01
N THR A 409 -4.97 4.00 15.78
CA THR A 409 -3.57 4.33 16.05
C THR A 409 -2.63 3.16 15.77
N PHE A 410 -1.61 3.35 14.94
CA PHE A 410 -0.44 2.47 14.92
C PHE A 410 0.55 2.94 16.00
N GLU A 411 1.05 2.02 16.84
CA GLU A 411 1.84 2.38 18.04
C GLU A 411 3.15 1.57 18.15
N TYR A 412 4.25 2.25 18.50
CA TYR A 412 5.50 1.61 18.93
C TYR A 412 6.28 2.50 19.92
N LEU A 413 6.06 2.32 21.22
CA LEU A 413 6.72 3.11 22.28
C LEU A 413 8.09 2.56 22.72
N GLY A 414 8.86 2.00 21.79
CA GLY A 414 10.14 1.33 22.08
C GLY A 414 11.39 2.20 21.85
N LEU A 415 12.56 1.56 21.79
CA LEU A 415 13.88 2.24 21.72
C LEU A 415 14.62 2.01 20.38
N LYS A 416 13.89 1.64 19.33
CA LYS A 416 14.43 1.26 18.02
C LYS A 416 13.73 2.06 16.94
N ASN A 417 14.41 2.21 15.81
CA ASN A 417 13.85 2.81 14.61
C ASN A 417 12.61 2.03 14.16
N ALA A 418 11.47 2.69 14.08
CA ALA A 418 10.23 2.22 13.49
C ALA A 418 9.97 2.92 12.16
N VAL A 419 9.37 2.18 11.22
CA VAL A 419 8.77 2.74 10.01
C VAL A 419 7.27 2.50 10.13
N MET A 420 6.49 3.56 10.05
CA MET A 420 5.03 3.51 10.01
C MET A 420 4.52 4.20 8.76
N ASP A 421 3.61 3.51 8.07
CA ASP A 421 3.00 3.98 6.84
C ASP A 421 1.50 3.68 6.93
N LEU A 422 0.70 4.75 7.00
CA LEU A 422 -0.74 4.68 7.25
C LEU A 422 -1.55 4.47 5.96
N ARG A 423 -0.90 4.19 4.83
CA ARG A 423 -1.55 4.00 3.53
C ARG A 423 -2.01 2.56 3.34
N ALA A 424 -3.32 2.41 3.09
CA ALA A 424 -3.97 1.15 2.76
C ALA A 424 -3.45 0.52 1.45
N ALA A 425 -3.63 -0.79 1.32
CA ALA A 425 -3.35 -1.53 0.10
C ALA A 425 -4.13 -0.98 -1.10
N THR A 426 -3.46 -0.73 -2.23
CA THR A 426 -4.11 -0.23 -3.45
C THR A 426 -4.72 -1.33 -4.32
N LEU A 427 -4.31 -2.59 -4.11
CA LEU A 427 -4.73 -3.78 -4.88
C LEU A 427 -4.34 -3.72 -6.37
N LEU A 428 -3.27 -2.96 -6.69
CA LEU A 428 -2.72 -2.81 -8.04
C LEU A 428 -1.29 -3.37 -8.12
N TYR A 429 -0.77 -3.55 -9.34
CA TYR A 429 0.64 -3.85 -9.57
C TYR A 429 1.47 -2.56 -9.49
N GLU A 430 1.74 -2.12 -8.26
CA GLU A 430 2.53 -0.94 -7.93
C GLU A 430 3.10 -1.02 -6.50
N ASP A 431 3.98 -0.08 -6.12
CA ASP A 431 4.43 0.08 -4.74
C ASP A 431 3.21 0.39 -3.85
N GLY A 432 2.97 -0.44 -2.83
CA GLY A 432 1.76 -0.36 -2.00
C GLY A 432 0.59 -1.23 -2.46
N GLY A 433 0.75 -2.00 -3.55
CA GLY A 433 -0.28 -2.92 -4.07
C GLY A 433 -0.85 -3.89 -3.02
N GLY A 434 0.03 -4.50 -2.22
CA GLY A 434 -0.31 -5.35 -1.08
C GLY A 434 -0.42 -4.61 0.27
N GLY A 435 -0.42 -3.27 0.25
CA GLY A 435 -0.29 -2.43 1.44
C GLY A 435 1.16 -1.98 1.66
N PHE A 436 1.32 -0.80 2.23
CA PHE A 436 2.61 -0.40 2.80
C PHE A 436 2.80 -1.13 4.14
N ILE A 437 4.04 -1.50 4.46
CA ILE A 437 4.36 -2.24 5.68
C ILE A 437 4.95 -1.32 6.74
N SER A 438 4.28 -1.27 7.89
CA SER A 438 4.80 -0.70 9.13
C SER A 438 5.58 -1.76 9.92
N TYR A 439 6.79 -1.47 10.37
CA TYR A 439 7.68 -2.43 11.03
C TYR A 439 8.71 -1.74 11.94
N VAL A 440 9.47 -2.52 12.71
CA VAL A 440 10.53 -2.03 13.62
C VAL A 440 11.87 -2.66 13.23
N GLU A 441 12.95 -1.87 13.15
CA GLU A 441 14.25 -2.32 12.66
C GLU A 441 14.81 -3.48 13.50
N GLY A 442 15.15 -4.58 12.82
CA GLY A 442 15.65 -5.80 13.45
C GLY A 442 14.62 -6.56 14.29
N VAL A 443 13.34 -6.16 14.24
CA VAL A 443 12.22 -6.95 14.74
C VAL A 443 11.59 -7.75 13.60
N ILE A 444 11.16 -8.95 13.94
CA ILE A 444 10.43 -9.88 13.09
C ILE A 444 8.95 -9.49 13.05
N GLY A 445 8.35 -9.54 11.86
CA GLY A 445 6.95 -9.16 11.64
C GLY A 445 6.74 -7.68 11.26
N GLY A 446 5.48 -7.31 11.14
CA GLY A 446 5.03 -5.98 10.71
C GLY A 446 3.52 -5.94 10.47
N ARG A 447 3.00 -4.75 10.16
CA ARG A 447 1.58 -4.54 9.86
C ARG A 447 1.39 -3.87 8.50
N THR A 448 0.51 -4.43 7.68
CA THR A 448 -0.08 -3.75 6.52
C THR A 448 -1.50 -3.29 6.86
N ILE A 449 -2.11 -2.48 6.00
CA ILE A 449 -3.48 -1.97 6.14
C ILE A 449 -4.30 -2.48 4.95
N ALA A 450 -5.46 -3.11 5.21
CA ALA A 450 -6.32 -3.65 4.16
C ALA A 450 -6.95 -2.52 3.32
N ASN A 451 -7.35 -2.83 2.08
CA ASN A 451 -7.98 -1.84 1.21
C ASN A 451 -9.31 -1.34 1.82
N GLY A 452 -9.52 -0.02 1.77
CA GLY A 452 -10.72 0.62 2.32
C GLY A 452 -10.69 0.90 3.82
N VAL A 453 -9.66 0.44 4.54
CA VAL A 453 -9.37 0.82 5.93
C VAL A 453 -8.67 2.18 5.95
N VAL A 454 -8.97 2.98 6.96
CA VAL A 454 -8.26 4.23 7.26
C VAL A 454 -7.66 4.07 8.66
N ILE A 455 -6.44 4.55 8.85
CA ILE A 455 -5.82 4.72 10.16
C ILE A 455 -5.40 6.19 10.24
N GLU A 456 -5.87 6.91 11.25
CA GLU A 456 -5.63 8.34 11.36
C GLU A 456 -4.32 8.68 12.09
N ASN A 457 -3.84 7.83 12.99
CA ASN A 457 -2.78 8.20 13.92
C ASN A 457 -1.58 7.24 13.90
N ALA A 458 -0.38 7.79 14.11
CA ALA A 458 0.85 7.04 14.34
C ALA A 458 1.58 7.63 15.55
N THR A 459 2.01 6.77 16.48
CA THR A 459 2.81 7.14 17.66
C THR A 459 4.02 6.24 17.79
N THR A 460 5.23 6.80 17.76
CA THR A 460 6.48 6.04 17.93
C THR A 460 7.21 6.39 19.24
N GLY A 461 8.53 6.17 19.30
CA GLY A 461 9.20 5.80 20.56
C GLY A 461 10.31 6.75 20.97
N SER A 462 11.50 6.19 21.16
CA SER A 462 12.76 6.94 21.24
C SER A 462 13.76 6.50 20.15
N GLY A 463 13.23 6.07 18.99
CA GLY A 463 14.01 5.61 17.84
C GLY A 463 14.34 6.78 16.91
N ASN A 464 15.08 6.51 15.84
CA ASN A 464 15.08 7.41 14.68
C ASN A 464 14.01 6.89 13.71
N ASP A 465 12.80 7.39 13.89
CA ASP A 465 11.56 6.84 13.38
C ASP A 465 11.12 7.54 12.07
N SER A 466 10.31 6.85 11.27
CA SER A 466 9.81 7.36 9.98
C SER A 466 8.30 7.13 9.86
N LEU A 467 7.52 8.20 9.88
CA LEU A 467 6.05 8.18 9.87
C LEU A 467 5.54 8.78 8.56
N THR A 468 4.66 8.06 7.88
CA THR A 468 3.95 8.53 6.67
C THR A 468 2.45 8.43 6.90
N GLY A 469 1.74 9.55 6.77
CA GLY A 469 0.29 9.67 6.80
C GLY A 469 -0.38 9.16 5.52
N ASN A 470 -1.59 9.62 5.24
CA ASN A 470 -2.38 9.24 4.07
C ASN A 470 -3.17 10.44 3.50
N ASP A 471 -4.42 10.26 3.08
CA ASP A 471 -5.26 11.29 2.44
C ASP A 471 -6.29 11.91 3.42
N VAL A 472 -6.16 11.65 4.74
CA VAL A 472 -7.03 12.20 5.80
C VAL A 472 -6.19 12.94 6.84
N ALA A 473 -6.82 13.87 7.57
CA ALA A 473 -6.19 14.59 8.68
C ALA A 473 -5.61 13.62 9.74
N ASN A 474 -4.28 13.48 9.75
CA ASN A 474 -3.55 12.56 10.59
C ASN A 474 -3.02 13.20 11.88
N VAL A 475 -2.74 12.38 12.90
CA VAL A 475 -1.89 12.77 14.03
C VAL A 475 -0.65 11.90 14.05
N LEU A 476 0.49 12.50 13.73
CA LEU A 476 1.80 11.86 13.70
C LEU A 476 2.63 12.37 14.88
N ASP A 477 3.06 11.47 15.77
CA ASP A 477 3.83 11.80 16.98
C ASP A 477 5.04 10.86 17.05
N ALA A 478 6.23 11.38 16.70
CA ALA A 478 7.39 10.53 16.46
C ALA A 478 8.16 10.16 17.74
N GLY A 479 8.23 11.08 18.71
CA GLY A 479 8.85 10.82 20.02
C GLY A 479 10.29 11.32 20.07
N ASP A 480 11.13 10.75 20.94
CA ASP A 480 12.51 11.24 21.08
C ASP A 480 13.40 10.67 19.95
N GLY A 481 13.87 11.44 18.97
CA GLY A 481 14.59 10.89 17.82
C GLY A 481 15.14 11.93 16.84
N ASP A 482 15.98 11.54 15.87
CA ASP A 482 16.12 12.37 14.65
C ASP A 482 15.23 11.74 13.57
N ASP A 483 14.01 12.25 13.43
CA ASP A 483 12.89 11.55 12.79
C ASP A 483 12.51 12.12 11.42
N PHE A 484 11.68 11.36 10.70
CA PHE A 484 11.15 11.71 9.38
C PHE A 484 9.63 11.58 9.35
N LEU A 485 8.92 12.70 9.29
CA LEU A 485 7.47 12.74 9.26
C LEU A 485 6.96 13.31 7.93
N PHE A 486 6.00 12.62 7.30
CA PHE A 486 5.32 13.05 6.08
C PHE A 486 3.80 12.97 6.29
N GLY A 487 3.08 14.09 6.26
CA GLY A 487 1.62 14.10 6.38
C GLY A 487 0.94 13.55 5.12
N LEU A 488 1.35 14.07 3.97
CA LEU A 488 0.84 13.86 2.61
C LEU A 488 -0.36 14.75 2.26
N ALA A 489 -1.57 14.37 2.63
CA ALA A 489 -2.77 15.15 2.30
C ALA A 489 -3.82 15.06 3.40
N GLY A 490 -4.24 16.20 3.94
CA GLY A 490 -5.04 16.27 5.16
C GLY A 490 -4.71 17.55 5.91
N ASP A 491 -5.53 17.92 6.90
CA ASP A 491 -5.18 18.99 7.82
C ASP A 491 -4.43 18.34 9.01
N ASP A 492 -3.14 18.07 8.85
CA ASP A 492 -2.39 17.15 9.71
C ASP A 492 -1.88 17.82 10.99
N THR A 493 -1.65 17.02 12.03
CA THR A 493 -0.93 17.44 13.23
C THR A 493 0.29 16.57 13.46
N MET A 494 1.46 17.16 13.24
CA MET A 494 2.74 16.46 13.27
C MET A 494 3.58 16.94 14.46
N ARG A 495 4.21 16.01 15.18
CA ARG A 495 5.12 16.30 16.31
C ARG A 495 6.42 15.53 16.15
N GLY A 496 7.53 16.26 16.05
CA GLY A 496 8.88 15.70 16.14
C GLY A 496 9.16 15.23 17.57
N GLN A 497 9.26 16.19 18.48
CA GLN A 497 9.54 16.13 19.93
C GLN A 497 11.01 16.45 20.24
N ASP A 498 11.83 15.52 20.75
CA ASP A 498 13.22 15.79 21.19
C ASP A 498 14.23 15.20 20.18
N GLY A 499 14.72 16.00 19.22
CA GLY A 499 15.89 15.70 18.38
C GLY A 499 16.03 16.58 17.12
N ALA A 500 16.45 16.02 15.98
CA ALA A 500 16.78 16.82 14.76
C ALA A 500 15.95 16.40 13.55
N ASP A 501 14.69 16.82 13.57
CA ASP A 501 13.60 16.23 12.80
C ASP A 501 13.44 16.80 11.39
N ARG A 502 12.82 16.00 10.52
CA ARG A 502 12.46 16.39 9.16
C ARG A 502 10.99 16.13 8.92
N MET A 503 10.24 17.22 8.79
CA MET A 503 8.80 17.20 8.71
C MET A 503 8.35 17.83 7.40
N ASN A 504 7.40 17.20 6.72
CA ASN A 504 6.75 17.73 5.53
C ASN A 504 5.24 17.49 5.65
N GLY A 505 4.45 18.56 5.80
CA GLY A 505 2.99 18.48 5.89
C GLY A 505 2.41 17.91 4.61
N GLY A 506 2.43 18.70 3.54
CA GLY A 506 2.12 18.24 2.19
C GLY A 506 1.05 19.09 1.53
N THR A 507 -0.22 18.71 1.69
CA THR A 507 -1.36 19.50 1.21
C THR A 507 -2.52 19.52 2.21
N GLY A 508 -2.91 20.71 2.68
CA GLY A 508 -3.94 20.93 3.69
C GLY A 508 -3.51 22.05 4.64
N ASP A 509 -4.29 22.37 5.67
CA ASP A 509 -3.92 23.41 6.65
C ASP A 509 -3.19 22.77 7.85
N ASP A 510 -1.87 22.55 7.74
CA ASP A 510 -1.11 21.69 8.66
C ASP A 510 -0.66 22.38 9.97
N LEU A 511 -0.57 21.60 11.06
CA LEU A 511 0.05 22.00 12.34
C LEU A 511 1.33 21.20 12.60
N MET A 512 2.47 21.87 12.48
CA MET A 512 3.79 21.25 12.62
C MET A 512 4.49 21.76 13.88
N LEU A 513 4.91 20.82 14.74
CA LEU A 513 5.59 21.08 16.01
C LEU A 513 6.92 20.31 16.05
N GLY A 514 8.05 20.99 15.85
CA GLY A 514 9.38 20.39 16.04
C GLY A 514 9.63 20.06 17.52
N ASN A 515 9.53 21.10 18.36
CA ASN A 515 9.75 21.18 19.81
C ASN A 515 11.22 21.33 20.24
N GLY A 516 12.07 20.32 20.10
CA GLY A 516 13.33 20.25 20.84
C GLY A 516 14.53 19.81 20.00
N GLY A 517 15.18 20.74 19.30
CA GLY A 517 16.49 20.53 18.69
C GLY A 517 16.67 21.33 17.40
N THR A 518 17.07 20.70 16.29
CA THR A 518 17.36 21.46 15.07
C THR A 518 16.62 20.86 13.89
N ASP A 519 15.44 21.39 13.71
CA ASP A 519 14.39 20.81 12.89
C ASP A 519 14.31 21.48 11.51
N LEU A 520 13.77 20.72 10.56
CA LEU A 520 13.49 21.18 9.21
C LEU A 520 12.03 20.90 8.86
N LEU A 521 11.22 21.96 8.88
CA LEU A 521 9.78 21.91 8.65
C LEU A 521 9.45 22.50 7.26
N PHE A 522 8.76 21.72 6.44
CA PHE A 522 8.08 22.18 5.23
C PHE A 522 6.57 22.05 5.44
N GLY A 523 5.81 23.15 5.38
CA GLY A 523 4.34 23.11 5.39
C GLY A 523 3.83 22.42 4.12
N GLY A 524 3.80 23.16 3.01
CA GLY A 524 3.50 22.60 1.69
C GLY A 524 2.56 23.48 0.87
N ASP A 525 1.42 22.92 0.48
CA ASP A 525 0.29 23.62 -0.14
C ASP A 525 -0.84 23.79 0.90
N GLY A 526 -0.91 24.93 1.59
CA GLY A 526 -1.73 25.04 2.80
C GLY A 526 -1.82 26.43 3.41
N GLY A 527 -2.58 26.54 4.50
CA GLY A 527 -2.52 27.65 5.45
C GLY A 527 -1.76 27.22 6.70
N ASP A 528 -0.48 26.90 6.55
CA ASP A 528 0.26 26.07 7.50
C ASP A 528 0.64 26.82 8.78
N ARG A 529 0.84 26.07 9.87
CA ARG A 529 1.30 26.60 11.16
C ARG A 529 2.54 25.89 11.63
N LEU A 530 3.66 26.60 11.54
CA LEU A 530 4.98 26.10 11.90
C LEU A 530 5.38 26.62 13.29
N ARG A 531 5.73 25.68 14.17
CA ARG A 531 6.57 25.93 15.35
C ARG A 531 7.78 25.01 15.22
N GLY A 532 8.96 25.60 15.10
CA GLY A 532 10.23 24.91 15.36
C GLY A 532 10.27 24.51 16.83
N GLY A 533 10.97 25.26 17.67
CA GLY A 533 10.77 25.17 19.11
C GLY A 533 11.92 25.75 19.90
N SER A 534 12.79 24.91 20.44
CA SER A 534 14.02 25.34 21.09
C SER A 534 15.24 24.83 20.37
N ASP A 535 16.30 25.63 20.38
CA ASP A 535 17.43 25.64 19.44
C ASP A 535 17.02 26.34 18.11
N GLY A 536 17.69 26.14 16.97
CA GLY A 536 17.58 27.05 15.83
C GLY A 536 17.21 26.35 14.52
N ASP A 537 15.98 26.58 14.06
CA ASP A 537 15.30 25.73 13.08
C ASP A 537 15.27 26.29 11.64
N GLU A 538 14.97 25.44 10.66
CA GLU A 538 14.74 25.83 9.27
C GLU A 538 13.25 25.62 8.91
N LEU A 539 12.48 26.71 8.80
CA LEU A 539 11.02 26.69 8.66
C LEU A 539 10.57 27.24 7.31
N HIS A 540 9.91 26.43 6.49
CA HIS A 540 9.38 26.84 5.20
C HIS A 540 7.86 26.62 5.17
N GLY A 541 7.06 27.69 5.06
CA GLY A 541 5.59 27.58 4.93
C GLY A 541 5.25 26.87 3.62
N GLY A 542 5.19 27.61 2.52
CA GLY A 542 5.14 26.98 1.21
C GLY A 542 4.38 27.77 0.18
N ASN A 543 3.15 27.32 -0.08
CA ASN A 543 2.20 27.87 -1.03
C ASN A 543 0.86 28.08 -0.30
N GLY A 544 0.70 29.24 0.31
CA GLY A 544 -0.60 29.69 0.74
C GLY A 544 -0.49 30.92 1.62
N ARG A 545 -0.72 30.77 2.92
CA ARG A 545 -0.54 31.86 3.89
C ARG A 545 -0.20 31.30 5.26
N ASP A 546 1.09 31.32 5.55
CA ASP A 546 1.65 30.42 6.56
C ASP A 546 2.09 31.21 7.80
N TRP A 547 1.93 30.59 8.97
CA TRP A 547 2.19 31.15 10.29
C TRP A 547 3.48 30.63 10.91
N LEU A 548 4.31 31.55 11.41
CA LEU A 548 5.25 31.26 12.50
C LEU A 548 4.52 31.38 13.86
N ASP A 549 4.70 30.40 14.75
CA ASP A 549 3.99 30.30 16.04
C ASP A 549 4.91 30.33 17.27
N TYR A 550 5.25 31.53 17.76
CA TYR A 550 6.08 31.71 18.96
C TYR A 550 5.29 31.88 20.27
N ARG A 551 3.95 31.74 20.26
CA ARG A 551 3.05 32.02 21.42
C ARG A 551 3.39 31.30 22.72
N TYR A 552 4.17 30.23 22.65
CA TYR A 552 4.54 29.38 23.78
C TYR A 552 5.96 29.65 24.30
N SER A 553 6.70 30.55 23.65
CA SER A 553 8.06 30.89 24.04
C SER A 553 8.13 31.50 25.43
N SER A 554 9.26 31.24 26.10
CA SER A 554 9.54 31.70 27.46
C SER A 554 10.21 33.09 27.55
N ALA A 555 10.44 33.74 26.41
CA ALA A 555 10.94 35.12 26.30
C ALA A 555 10.44 35.76 25.00
N GLY A 556 10.56 37.10 24.89
CA GLY A 556 10.17 37.83 23.68
C GLY A 556 11.14 37.60 22.52
N VAL A 557 10.60 37.69 21.30
CA VAL A 557 11.26 37.40 20.02
C VAL A 557 11.51 38.66 19.20
N THR A 558 12.46 38.59 18.29
CA THR A 558 12.66 39.57 17.21
C THR A 558 12.65 38.81 15.88
N VAL A 559 11.65 39.08 15.04
CA VAL A 559 11.36 38.34 13.79
C VAL A 559 11.32 39.32 12.61
N ASP A 560 12.01 39.01 11.52
CA ASP A 560 12.03 39.82 10.29
C ASP A 560 11.73 38.95 9.06
N LEU A 561 10.53 39.11 8.50
CA LEU A 561 10.08 38.38 7.31
C LEU A 561 10.86 38.76 6.04
N THR A 562 11.45 39.96 5.96
CA THR A 562 12.29 40.34 4.81
C THR A 562 13.68 39.74 4.87
N ALA A 563 14.20 39.49 6.07
CA ALA A 563 15.49 38.85 6.30
C ALA A 563 15.40 37.32 6.26
N GLY A 564 14.24 36.76 6.62
CA GLY A 564 14.05 35.32 6.80
C GLY A 564 14.77 34.79 8.05
N THR A 565 14.77 35.57 9.13
CA THR A 565 15.52 35.29 10.36
C THR A 565 14.74 35.72 11.60
N ALA A 566 14.89 34.97 12.70
CA ALA A 566 14.51 35.43 14.03
C ALA A 566 15.63 35.24 15.07
N THR A 567 15.41 35.84 16.25
CA THR A 567 16.28 35.75 17.44
C THR A 567 15.46 35.91 18.72
N GLY A 568 15.97 35.39 19.83
CA GLY A 568 15.36 35.50 21.16
C GLY A 568 14.36 34.40 21.47
N GLY A 569 14.34 33.95 22.73
CA GLY A 569 13.44 32.90 23.20
C GLY A 569 13.62 31.60 22.42
N ASP A 570 12.50 31.13 21.88
CA ASP A 570 12.35 29.93 21.06
C ASP A 570 12.85 30.21 19.63
N ALA A 571 12.82 31.47 19.18
CA ALA A 571 13.23 31.89 17.85
C ALA A 571 14.76 32.09 17.71
N GLU A 572 15.58 31.59 18.64
CA GLU A 572 17.02 31.90 18.71
C GLU A 572 17.86 31.05 17.73
N GLY A 573 17.91 31.52 16.49
CA GLY A 573 18.70 30.91 15.42
C GLY A 573 17.89 30.57 14.19
N ASP A 574 16.56 30.62 14.31
CA ASP A 574 15.60 30.31 13.25
C ASP A 574 15.87 31.07 11.95
N VAL A 575 15.82 30.30 10.87
CA VAL A 575 15.78 30.79 9.50
C VAL A 575 14.52 30.28 8.84
N PHE A 576 13.88 31.13 8.04
CA PHE A 576 12.60 30.77 7.44
C PHE A 576 12.32 31.47 6.11
N SER A 577 11.35 30.95 5.38
CA SER A 577 10.97 31.48 4.06
C SER A 577 9.52 31.14 3.72
N LYS A 578 8.87 31.95 2.86
CA LYS A 578 7.49 31.72 2.40
C LYS A 578 6.53 31.57 3.58
N VAL A 579 6.56 32.55 4.46
CA VAL A 579 5.63 32.68 5.59
C VAL A 579 5.19 34.13 5.61
N GLU A 580 3.89 34.37 5.76
CA GLU A 580 3.28 35.70 5.65
C GLU A 580 2.86 36.24 7.00
N PHE A 581 2.65 35.35 7.98
CA PHE A 581 1.99 35.62 9.23
C PHE A 581 2.87 35.24 10.44
N ILE A 582 2.80 36.04 11.50
CA ILE A 582 3.50 35.78 12.76
C ILE A 582 2.52 35.93 13.92
N ASP A 583 2.48 34.93 14.80
CA ASP A 583 1.99 35.09 16.17
C ASP A 583 3.19 35.13 17.13
N GLY A 584 3.38 36.27 17.79
CA GLY A 584 4.35 36.52 18.84
C GLY A 584 4.00 35.85 20.16
N THR A 585 4.53 36.39 21.26
CA THR A 585 4.68 35.73 22.56
C THR A 585 3.74 36.32 23.63
N ASN A 586 4.19 36.29 24.89
CA ASN A 586 3.56 37.00 26.01
C ASN A 586 4.59 37.93 26.70
N PHE A 587 5.57 38.41 25.94
CA PHE A 587 6.63 39.34 26.33
C PHE A 587 6.91 40.34 25.20
N ASP A 588 7.51 41.49 25.55
CA ASP A 588 7.91 42.56 24.60
C ASP A 588 8.62 42.02 23.34
N ASP A 589 7.90 42.01 22.20
CA ASP A 589 8.33 41.48 20.91
C ASP A 589 8.71 42.58 19.89
N VAL A 590 9.46 42.20 18.84
CA VAL A 590 9.73 43.05 17.67
C VAL A 590 9.44 42.28 16.39
N LEU A 591 8.31 42.58 15.74
CA LEU A 591 7.80 41.84 14.59
C LEU A 591 7.83 42.71 13.32
N THR A 592 8.59 42.28 12.32
CA THR A 592 8.67 42.95 11.00
C THR A 592 8.16 42.04 9.89
N GLY A 593 7.15 42.53 9.17
CA GLY A 593 6.50 41.93 8.02
C GLY A 593 7.31 41.98 6.73
N GLN A 594 6.65 41.81 5.58
CA GLN A 594 7.31 41.75 4.27
C GLN A 594 6.57 42.54 3.17
N ILE A 595 6.89 42.27 1.90
CA ILE A 595 6.16 42.83 0.77
C ILE A 595 4.99 41.90 0.43
N GLY A 596 3.77 42.41 0.49
CA GLY A 596 2.54 41.62 0.36
C GLY A 596 1.66 41.80 1.60
N VAL A 597 0.51 41.15 1.65
CA VAL A 597 -0.37 41.21 2.82
C VAL A 597 0.20 40.33 3.93
N THR A 598 0.63 40.96 5.01
CA THR A 598 1.11 40.31 6.24
C THR A 598 0.10 40.47 7.37
N ARG A 599 0.16 39.54 8.34
CA ARG A 599 -0.57 39.61 9.61
C ARG A 599 0.40 39.39 10.76
N LEU A 600 0.47 40.36 11.65
CA LEU A 600 1.30 40.31 12.85
C LEU A 600 0.38 40.33 14.08
N ARG A 601 0.62 39.43 15.04
CA ARG A 601 0.09 39.54 16.39
C ARG A 601 1.25 39.65 17.36
N GLY A 602 1.31 40.70 18.18
CA GLY A 602 2.28 40.80 19.28
C GLY A 602 1.94 39.79 20.36
N GLY A 603 0.85 40.05 21.09
CA GLY A 603 0.22 39.12 22.02
C GLY A 603 0.01 39.75 23.39
N ALA A 604 1.03 39.73 24.22
CA ALA A 604 1.09 40.49 25.46
C ALA A 604 2.54 40.90 25.72
N GLY A 605 2.77 42.05 26.33
CA GLY A 605 4.09 42.69 26.31
C GLY A 605 3.96 44.08 25.73
N ASN A 606 5.06 44.83 25.60
CA ASN A 606 5.05 46.11 24.89
C ASN A 606 5.70 45.89 23.53
N ASP A 607 4.89 45.63 22.51
CA ASP A 607 5.33 45.04 21.27
C ASP A 607 5.60 46.12 20.21
N THR A 608 6.56 45.87 19.33
CA THR A 608 6.88 46.75 18.18
C THR A 608 6.56 46.04 16.88
N LEU A 609 5.48 46.45 16.21
CA LEU A 609 4.97 45.82 15.00
C LEU A 609 5.18 46.71 13.77
N ASN A 610 5.63 46.12 12.66
CA ASN A 610 5.90 46.81 11.40
C ASN A 610 5.43 45.95 10.21
N GLY A 611 4.36 46.34 9.52
CA GLY A 611 3.80 45.57 8.39
C GLY A 611 4.70 45.51 7.15
N MET A 612 5.54 46.54 6.96
CA MET A 612 6.35 46.84 5.79
C MET A 612 5.57 47.40 4.59
N THR A 613 5.13 46.59 3.63
CA THR A 613 4.33 47.11 2.49
C THR A 613 3.30 46.11 2.01
N GLY A 614 2.03 46.41 2.26
CA GLY A 614 0.87 45.58 2.01
C GLY A 614 -0.41 46.34 2.40
N ASP A 615 -1.56 45.69 2.26
CA ASP A 615 -2.75 46.11 3.02
C ASP A 615 -2.76 45.21 4.27
N ASP A 616 -2.04 45.59 5.33
CA ASP A 616 -1.64 44.68 6.40
C ASP A 616 -2.60 44.66 7.60
N ILE A 617 -2.49 43.64 8.46
CA ILE A 617 -3.23 43.57 9.74
C ILE A 617 -2.26 43.36 10.90
N LEU A 618 -2.17 44.35 11.78
CA LEU A 618 -1.26 44.36 12.92
C LEU A 618 -2.10 44.46 14.21
N GLU A 619 -1.98 43.46 15.07
CA GLU A 619 -2.70 43.36 16.34
C GLU A 619 -1.66 43.40 17.47
N GLY A 620 -1.67 44.44 18.30
CA GLY A 620 -0.77 44.60 19.45
C GLY A 620 -1.10 43.56 20.52
N GLY A 621 -2.01 43.90 21.43
CA GLY A 621 -2.60 42.96 22.37
C GLY A 621 -2.76 43.52 23.78
N ASP A 622 -2.19 42.83 24.78
CA ASP A 622 -2.15 43.29 26.17
C ASP A 622 -0.80 44.02 26.43
N GLY A 623 -0.74 45.33 26.18
CA GLY A 623 0.53 46.07 26.10
C GLY A 623 0.43 47.60 26.04
N ASP A 624 1.55 48.31 26.19
CA ASP A 624 1.69 49.67 25.63
C ASP A 624 2.43 49.55 24.26
N ASP A 625 1.69 49.25 23.20
CA ASP A 625 2.25 48.77 21.93
C ASP A 625 2.66 49.90 20.95
N THR A 626 3.53 49.57 19.98
CA THR A 626 4.03 50.50 18.96
C THR A 626 3.94 49.94 17.54
N PHE A 627 3.05 50.52 16.73
CA PHE A 627 2.98 50.29 15.29
C PHE A 627 3.92 51.26 14.55
N VAL A 628 4.84 50.74 13.75
CA VAL A 628 5.80 51.55 12.98
C VAL A 628 5.26 51.77 11.56
N CYS A 629 4.87 53.00 11.26
CA CYS A 629 4.23 53.37 10.00
C CYS A 629 5.20 54.07 9.03
N PHE A 630 4.98 53.87 7.74
CA PHE A 630 5.79 54.37 6.64
C PHE A 630 4.93 55.12 5.60
N LEU A 631 5.36 55.10 4.34
CA LEU A 631 4.71 55.82 3.24
C LEU A 631 4.76 54.95 2.00
N GLY A 632 3.60 54.54 1.50
CA GLY A 632 3.54 53.44 0.55
C GLY A 632 3.72 52.07 1.21
N ASP A 633 3.41 51.98 2.50
CA ASP A 633 3.01 50.76 3.20
C ASP A 633 1.73 50.22 2.56
N GLY A 634 0.58 50.86 2.78
CA GLY A 634 -0.65 50.57 2.05
C GLY A 634 -1.92 51.05 2.74
N ASN A 635 -2.92 50.18 2.92
CA ASN A 635 -4.15 50.49 3.66
C ASN A 635 -4.27 49.55 4.86
N ASP A 636 -3.61 49.92 5.94
CA ASP A 636 -3.39 49.01 7.07
C ASP A 636 -4.53 49.02 8.09
N SER A 637 -4.65 47.91 8.81
CA SER A 637 -5.52 47.74 9.98
C SER A 637 -4.67 47.53 11.22
N TYR A 638 -4.61 48.53 12.09
CA TYR A 638 -3.90 48.49 13.37
C TYR A 638 -4.91 48.36 14.52
N ASP A 639 -4.81 47.33 15.37
CA ASP A 639 -5.61 47.19 16.59
C ASP A 639 -4.67 47.14 17.81
N GLY A 640 -4.65 48.21 18.61
CA GLY A 640 -3.79 48.32 19.81
C GLY A 640 -4.14 47.31 20.89
N GLY A 641 -5.44 47.07 21.09
CA GLY A 641 -5.93 46.19 22.15
C GLY A 641 -6.07 46.91 23.49
N ALA A 642 -5.13 46.68 24.41
CA ALA A 642 -5.31 46.93 25.84
C ALA A 642 -4.08 47.54 26.55
N GLY A 643 -3.74 48.79 26.23
CA GLY A 643 -2.99 49.63 27.15
C GLY A 643 -2.96 51.11 26.76
N THR A 644 -1.82 51.56 26.22
CA THR A 644 -1.62 52.94 25.74
C THR A 644 -0.86 52.90 24.42
N ASP A 645 -1.60 52.63 23.34
CA ASP A 645 -0.97 52.15 22.12
C ASP A 645 -0.60 53.30 21.18
N THR A 646 0.50 53.14 20.44
CA THR A 646 1.12 54.20 19.64
C THR A 646 1.25 53.80 18.17
N ALA A 647 0.71 54.61 17.26
CA ALA A 647 1.08 54.56 15.84
C ALA A 647 2.15 55.63 15.54
N ASP A 648 3.35 55.19 15.14
CA ASP A 648 4.52 56.03 14.91
C ASP A 648 4.76 56.34 13.43
N TYR A 649 4.27 57.51 13.02
CA TYR A 649 4.51 58.14 11.73
C TYR A 649 5.70 59.15 11.79
N SER A 650 6.53 59.14 12.83
CA SER A 650 7.59 60.15 13.04
C SER A 650 8.76 60.07 12.05
N THR A 651 8.91 58.94 11.35
CA THR A 651 9.85 58.77 10.24
C THR A 651 9.45 59.60 9.01
N LEU A 652 8.17 60.01 8.92
CA LEU A 652 7.59 60.66 7.76
C LEU A 652 7.82 62.17 7.76
N LEU A 653 8.85 62.57 7.00
CA LEU A 653 9.20 63.97 6.80
C LEU A 653 8.28 64.61 5.76
N SER A 654 7.52 65.62 6.18
CA SER A 654 6.66 66.48 5.34
C SER A 654 5.44 65.83 4.68
N SER A 655 5.00 64.67 5.17
CA SER A 655 3.70 64.06 4.87
C SER A 655 2.55 64.90 5.43
N ALA A 656 1.35 64.77 4.85
CA ALA A 656 0.15 65.47 5.30
C ALA A 656 -1.02 64.50 5.41
N PHE A 657 -1.64 64.43 6.57
CA PHE A 657 -2.71 63.49 6.87
C PHE A 657 -4.06 64.20 7.05
N SER A 658 -5.13 63.55 6.60
CA SER A 658 -6.49 63.82 7.07
C SER A 658 -6.83 62.79 8.14
N ILE A 659 -7.02 63.24 9.37
CA ILE A 659 -7.33 62.37 10.52
C ILE A 659 -8.81 62.53 10.87
N ILE A 660 -9.55 61.43 10.92
CA ILE A 660 -10.98 61.39 11.29
C ILE A 660 -11.14 60.33 12.38
N GLY A 661 -11.62 60.70 13.57
CA GLY A 661 -11.74 59.78 14.69
C GLY A 661 -11.73 60.50 16.03
N ALA A 662 -11.80 59.73 17.12
CA ALA A 662 -11.54 60.18 18.48
C ALA A 662 -11.55 58.99 19.48
N GLY A 663 -10.52 58.93 20.33
CA GLY A 663 -10.49 58.06 21.52
C GLY A 663 -10.23 56.60 21.19
N GLY A 664 -9.03 56.31 20.67
CA GLY A 664 -8.62 54.98 20.22
C GLY A 664 -8.93 54.73 18.74
N ASP A 665 -10.14 55.09 18.30
CA ASP A 665 -10.61 54.82 16.94
C ASP A 665 -10.26 55.97 15.97
N TRP A 666 -9.45 55.68 14.95
CA TRP A 666 -9.06 56.63 13.92
C TRP A 666 -9.12 56.05 12.50
N THR A 667 -9.36 56.93 11.53
CA THR A 667 -9.10 56.71 10.12
C THR A 667 -8.15 57.80 9.67
N LEU A 668 -6.94 57.41 9.27
CA LEU A 668 -5.96 58.31 8.69
C LEU A 668 -6.03 58.18 7.18
N THR A 669 -5.94 59.29 6.46
CA THR A 669 -5.80 59.28 5.00
C THR A 669 -4.59 60.11 4.63
N HIS A 670 -3.57 59.48 4.04
CA HIS A 670 -2.40 60.19 3.60
C HIS A 670 -2.68 60.96 2.30
N LEU A 671 -2.52 62.29 2.33
CA LEU A 671 -2.96 63.18 1.25
C LEU A 671 -2.03 63.17 0.02
N GLY A 672 -0.87 62.51 0.11
CA GLY A 672 0.12 62.44 -0.98
C GLY A 672 -0.16 61.36 -2.02
N ASN A 673 -0.75 60.24 -1.60
CA ASN A 673 -1.00 59.02 -2.40
C ASN A 673 -2.46 58.53 -2.29
N GLY A 674 -3.15 58.81 -1.18
CA GLY A 674 -4.54 58.41 -0.93
C GLY A 674 -4.69 57.10 -0.17
N GLU A 675 -3.60 56.58 0.41
CA GLU A 675 -3.59 55.45 1.35
C GLU A 675 -4.43 55.77 2.61
N ILE A 676 -5.08 54.74 3.16
CA ILE A 676 -6.04 54.86 4.26
C ILE A 676 -5.77 53.81 5.33
N ASP A 677 -5.31 54.26 6.49
CA ASP A 677 -5.10 53.40 7.67
C ASP A 677 -6.34 53.45 8.57
N VAL A 678 -6.70 52.30 9.13
CA VAL A 678 -7.75 52.14 10.12
C VAL A 678 -7.12 51.69 11.42
N LEU A 679 -7.27 52.51 12.47
CA LEU A 679 -6.72 52.27 13.79
C LEU A 679 -7.89 52.06 14.75
N THR A 680 -7.86 50.99 15.53
CA THR A 680 -8.76 50.76 16.66
C THR A 680 -7.94 50.65 17.94
N SER A 681 -8.47 51.19 19.04
CA SER A 681 -7.78 51.16 20.34
C SER A 681 -6.34 51.71 20.32
N VAL A 682 -6.05 52.76 19.53
CA VAL A 682 -4.72 53.41 19.51
C VAL A 682 -4.81 54.82 20.10
N GLU A 683 -4.32 55.02 21.32
CA GLU A 683 -4.39 56.30 22.04
C GLU A 683 -3.50 57.38 21.42
N VAL A 684 -2.30 57.01 20.95
CA VAL A 684 -1.23 57.95 20.61
C VAL A 684 -0.92 57.91 19.11
N LEU A 685 -0.94 59.07 18.47
CA LEU A 685 -0.43 59.25 17.11
C LEU A 685 0.82 60.13 17.14
N LEU A 686 1.97 59.55 16.80
CA LEU A 686 3.26 60.22 16.83
C LEU A 686 3.67 60.65 15.41
N PHE A 687 3.93 61.93 15.19
CA PHE A 687 4.36 62.49 13.91
C PHE A 687 5.71 63.21 14.05
N SER A 688 6.35 63.51 12.92
CA SER A 688 7.69 64.13 12.90
C SER A 688 7.75 65.56 13.48
N ASP A 689 6.60 66.23 13.62
CA ASP A 689 6.48 67.60 14.16
C ASP A 689 5.51 67.75 15.35
N THR A 690 4.71 66.72 15.68
CA THR A 690 3.71 66.75 16.77
C THR A 690 3.39 65.36 17.31
N MET A 691 2.79 65.31 18.50
CA MET A 691 2.15 64.12 19.08
C MET A 691 0.68 64.45 19.33
N LEU A 692 -0.22 63.50 19.07
CA LEU A 692 -1.65 63.56 19.43
C LEU A 692 -1.96 62.44 20.42
N GLY A 693 -2.87 62.73 21.35
CA GLY A 693 -3.39 61.86 22.43
C GLY A 693 -4.41 62.62 23.28
#